data_AF-A0A518WQX2-F1
#
_entry.id   AF-A0A518WQX2-F1
#
_cell.length_a   1.000
_cell.length_b   1.000
_cell.length_c   1.000
_cell.angle_alpha   90.00
_cell.angle_beta   90.00
_cell.angle_gamma   90.00
#
_symmetry.space_group_name_H-M   'P 1'
#
loop_
_entity.id
_entity.type
_entity.pdbx_description
1 polymer ?
#
loop_
_entity_poly.entity_id
_entity_poly.type
_entity_poly.pdbx_seq_one_letter_code
_entity_poly.pdbx_strand_id
1 'polypeptide(L)'
;MVTWLDQKMSGTIHVSASTTGPLALAPAPAVAPSAVAAPAAAPAAVAVPAGASLAEFQQAILTVISERTGYPVDLIELDLDLEADLSIDSIKRAEVAGEVAQRLSLSVEGDESELEDLVKARTVRAMVTWLDQKMNATVTATVTVAPPAAVPAAPPASVAAPAAAPAAPPAPTEVGVGIAPKRLVARESVQPGQRVDPGTLAGMRFLITGGGPVGAYLAELLGAHGAGGQLGVLDSEQADQGFDGVLVLDGLTNLDEPLLPAVFPLLQRALAAGPRWLLAAGAQDVAGAADGMPGLFRTIAREYPGLTARFVAVDPAATPEVLARQLLDELLTAADAPVVARRGDERYVADLVPVELGALAAGGAGPAGDGVSEAAAIGLERDSVVVLIGGARGITPWFARALASASGCRIELVGRTPLPSGPEDPELAAATDRAALVGVLARRGLSSPAEISRTAQAVLAAREVTATIAELTELGGEVRYHALDVRDVAATRVLLAAIHAEYGRLDGVVYAAGIIEDKLIAEKDPASFTRVFDTKVDGARGLLAGLDALPGAPRFLVFFGSIAAAYGNRGQADYAAANDALDAIGTRYAARTGVRTVTVHWGPWAPGVGHGGMVTAELSREYARRGIGLIDPEEGALALLRELAWADASVTSVVYTASGW
;
A
#
# COMPACT_ATOMS: atom_id res chain seq x y z
N MET A 1 -36.51 -0.50 -74.56
CA MET A 1 -35.28 -1.23 -74.17
C MET A 1 -34.97 -0.74 -72.76
N VAL A 2 -35.44 -1.43 -71.72
CA VAL A 2 -34.82 -2.64 -71.12
C VAL A 2 -34.44 -2.24 -69.69
N THR A 3 -35.24 -2.74 -68.74
CA THR A 3 -34.84 -3.31 -67.43
C THR A 3 -33.78 -2.54 -66.65
N TRP A 4 -34.07 -2.01 -65.47
CA TRP A 4 -34.05 -2.84 -64.26
C TRP A 4 -34.58 -1.99 -63.09
N LEU A 5 -35.90 -1.77 -63.01
CA LEU A 5 -36.52 -1.06 -61.86
C LEU A 5 -38.03 -1.35 -61.71
N ASP A 6 -38.51 -2.50 -62.19
CA ASP A 6 -39.96 -2.79 -62.19
C ASP A 6 -40.32 -4.27 -61.99
N GLN A 7 -39.64 -4.95 -61.06
CA GLN A 7 -40.12 -6.23 -60.55
C GLN A 7 -39.64 -6.50 -59.13
N LYS A 8 -40.47 -6.06 -58.18
CA LYS A 8 -40.77 -6.66 -56.86
C LYS A 8 -40.95 -5.66 -55.72
N MET A 9 -41.79 -4.66 -55.95
CA MET A 9 -42.83 -4.32 -54.98
C MET A 9 -44.16 -4.25 -55.71
N SER A 10 -45.08 -5.16 -55.39
CA SER A 10 -46.53 -4.93 -55.46
C SER A 10 -47.27 -6.15 -54.93
N GLY A 11 -48.01 -5.96 -53.83
CA GLY A 11 -48.87 -6.97 -53.26
C GLY A 11 -49.44 -6.66 -51.87
N THR A 12 -49.90 -5.43 -51.63
CA THR A 12 -50.86 -5.07 -50.56
C THR A 12 -52.21 -5.76 -50.90
N ILE A 13 -53.07 -6.32 -50.02
CA ILE A 13 -53.92 -5.69 -48.99
C ILE A 13 -54.55 -6.77 -48.07
N HIS A 14 -54.75 -6.37 -46.79
CA HIS A 14 -55.47 -6.90 -45.61
C HIS A 14 -56.75 -7.77 -45.73
N VAL A 15 -56.98 -8.61 -44.70
CA VAL A 15 -58.16 -8.78 -43.79
C VAL A 15 -57.75 -9.85 -42.72
N SER A 16 -57.48 -9.59 -41.42
CA SER A 16 -58.31 -9.31 -40.21
C SER A 16 -58.25 -10.43 -39.15
N ALA A 17 -58.18 -10.00 -37.88
CA ALA A 17 -58.66 -10.64 -36.63
C ALA A 17 -57.87 -11.87 -36.11
N SER A 18 -57.59 -12.10 -34.81
CA SER A 18 -58.15 -11.59 -33.54
C SER A 18 -57.16 -11.80 -32.38
N THR A 19 -57.34 -10.98 -31.34
CA THR A 19 -56.78 -11.04 -29.98
C THR A 19 -57.43 -12.10 -29.07
N THR A 20 -56.80 -12.33 -27.89
CA THR A 20 -57.25 -13.08 -26.68
C THR A 20 -57.03 -14.61 -26.72
N GLY A 21 -56.51 -15.32 -25.71
CA GLY A 21 -56.30 -15.05 -24.29
C GLY A 21 -55.41 -16.15 -23.63
N PRO A 22 -55.45 -16.31 -22.29
CA PRO A 22 -54.30 -16.68 -21.45
C PRO A 22 -54.17 -18.19 -21.13
N LEU A 23 -52.95 -18.62 -20.74
CA LEU A 23 -52.68 -19.95 -20.19
C LEU A 23 -52.88 -19.95 -18.66
N ALA A 24 -53.80 -20.79 -18.20
CA ALA A 24 -54.11 -21.07 -16.81
C ALA A 24 -53.53 -22.43 -16.35
N LEU A 25 -53.46 -22.54 -15.02
CA LEU A 25 -52.79 -23.50 -14.13
C LEU A 25 -53.21 -24.99 -14.15
N ALA A 26 -52.27 -25.78 -13.57
CA ALA A 26 -52.43 -26.98 -12.70
C ALA A 26 -52.45 -28.39 -13.34
N PRO A 27 -52.22 -29.50 -12.58
CA PRO A 27 -51.67 -29.69 -11.22
C PRO A 27 -50.57 -30.79 -11.10
N ALA A 28 -50.08 -30.98 -9.87
CA ALA A 28 -49.13 -32.00 -9.39
C ALA A 28 -49.64 -33.46 -9.40
N PRO A 29 -48.72 -34.44 -9.23
CA PRO A 29 -48.97 -35.66 -8.44
C PRO A 29 -47.89 -35.84 -7.35
N ALA A 30 -48.22 -36.00 -6.07
CA ALA A 30 -48.78 -37.16 -5.34
C ALA A 30 -47.69 -38.05 -4.70
N VAL A 31 -47.82 -38.22 -3.38
CA VAL A 31 -46.88 -38.86 -2.43
C VAL A 31 -47.33 -40.30 -2.12
N ALA A 32 -46.39 -41.25 -2.00
CA ALA A 32 -46.43 -42.43 -1.10
C ALA A 32 -45.16 -43.30 -1.28
N PRO A 33 -44.83 -44.23 -0.36
CA PRO A 33 -44.70 -44.11 1.09
C PRO A 33 -43.32 -44.58 1.61
N SER A 34 -43.06 -44.34 2.90
CA SER A 34 -41.88 -44.77 3.66
C SER A 34 -41.78 -46.30 3.80
N ALA A 35 -40.57 -46.84 3.70
CA ALA A 35 -40.24 -48.24 4.00
C ALA A 35 -39.10 -48.32 5.03
N VAL A 36 -39.29 -49.25 5.98
CA VAL A 36 -38.52 -49.50 7.21
C VAL A 36 -37.22 -50.28 6.92
N ALA A 37 -36.21 -50.05 7.77
CA ALA A 37 -34.88 -50.62 7.72
C ALA A 37 -34.80 -52.16 7.94
N ALA A 38 -33.79 -52.79 7.31
CA ALA A 38 -33.14 -54.03 7.75
C ALA A 38 -31.67 -54.03 7.27
N PRO A 39 -30.74 -54.71 7.97
CA PRO A 39 -29.33 -54.33 8.04
C PRO A 39 -28.49 -54.92 6.90
N ALA A 40 -27.54 -54.14 6.35
CA ALA A 40 -26.60 -54.60 5.34
C ALA A 40 -25.16 -54.62 5.90
N ALA A 41 -24.55 -55.78 5.66
CA ALA A 41 -23.19 -56.24 5.93
C ALA A 41 -22.07 -55.19 6.00
N ALA A 42 -21.14 -55.44 6.92
CA ALA A 42 -19.82 -54.83 6.96
C ALA A 42 -19.06 -55.01 5.62
N PRO A 43 -18.57 -53.92 5.00
CA PRO A 43 -17.52 -54.03 3.98
C PRO A 43 -16.16 -54.14 4.65
N ALA A 44 -15.34 -55.01 4.07
CA ALA A 44 -13.98 -55.31 4.46
C ALA A 44 -13.06 -54.08 4.48
N ALA A 45 -12.04 -54.13 5.34
CA ALA A 45 -10.95 -53.17 5.42
C ALA A 45 -10.29 -53.00 4.04
N VAL A 46 -10.39 -51.80 3.48
CA VAL A 46 -9.52 -51.33 2.40
C VAL A 46 -8.25 -50.83 3.07
N ALA A 47 -7.11 -51.42 2.70
CA ALA A 47 -5.81 -50.96 3.15
C ALA A 47 -5.59 -49.51 2.69
N VAL A 48 -5.30 -48.63 3.65
CA VAL A 48 -4.86 -47.25 3.41
C VAL A 48 -3.45 -47.31 2.79
N PRO A 49 -3.14 -46.57 1.71
CA PRO A 49 -1.76 -46.47 1.23
C PRO A 49 -0.89 -45.87 2.34
N ALA A 50 0.31 -46.41 2.51
CA ALA A 50 1.32 -45.81 3.37
C ALA A 50 1.50 -44.31 3.00
N GLY A 51 1.64 -43.46 4.02
CA GLY A 51 1.75 -42.01 3.87
C GLY A 51 2.80 -41.59 2.85
N ALA A 52 2.55 -40.46 2.19
CA ALA A 52 3.46 -39.87 1.22
C ALA A 52 4.91 -39.86 1.75
N SER A 53 5.85 -40.18 0.88
CA SER A 53 7.28 -40.21 1.18
C SER A 53 7.87 -38.79 1.14
N LEU A 54 8.89 -38.51 1.96
CA LEU A 54 9.59 -37.21 2.01
C LEU A 54 10.04 -36.72 0.61
N ALA A 55 10.35 -37.64 -0.30
CA ALA A 55 10.71 -37.34 -1.69
C ALA A 55 9.52 -36.81 -2.51
N GLU A 56 8.31 -37.33 -2.30
CA GLU A 56 7.09 -36.83 -2.95
C GLU A 56 6.72 -35.44 -2.44
N PHE A 57 6.94 -35.17 -1.14
CA PHE A 57 6.78 -33.84 -0.55
C PHE A 57 7.76 -32.82 -1.11
N GLN A 58 9.04 -33.17 -1.17
CA GLN A 58 10.07 -32.32 -1.75
C GLN A 58 9.73 -32.00 -3.22
N GLN A 59 9.31 -33.02 -3.99
CA GLN A 59 8.94 -32.82 -5.39
C GLN A 59 7.68 -31.96 -5.54
N ALA A 60 6.69 -32.10 -4.65
CA ALA A 60 5.49 -31.25 -4.65
C ALA A 60 5.83 -29.78 -4.37
N ILE A 61 6.69 -29.51 -3.38
CA ILE A 61 7.15 -28.15 -3.06
C ILE A 61 7.93 -27.55 -4.24
N LEU A 62 8.88 -28.29 -4.82
CA LEU A 62 9.65 -27.84 -5.98
C LEU A 62 8.76 -27.58 -7.21
N THR A 63 7.71 -28.38 -7.40
CA THR A 63 6.75 -28.22 -8.50
C THR A 63 5.88 -26.98 -8.31
N VAL A 64 5.35 -26.75 -7.09
CA VAL A 64 4.57 -25.53 -6.77
C VAL A 64 5.44 -24.29 -6.94
N ILE A 65 6.68 -24.32 -6.46
CA ILE A 65 7.62 -23.21 -6.64
C ILE A 65 7.90 -22.99 -8.12
N SER A 66 8.15 -24.04 -8.89
CA SER A 66 8.37 -23.97 -10.35
C SER A 66 7.17 -23.36 -11.09
N GLU A 67 5.95 -23.81 -10.80
CA GLU A 67 4.72 -23.29 -11.41
C GLU A 67 4.48 -21.81 -11.07
N ARG A 68 4.79 -21.41 -9.83
CA ARG A 68 4.60 -20.03 -9.37
C ARG A 68 5.70 -19.07 -9.83
N THR A 69 6.93 -19.56 -9.93
CA THR A 69 8.09 -18.71 -10.25
C THR A 69 8.50 -18.77 -11.73
N GLY A 70 8.08 -19.81 -12.45
CA GLY A 70 8.49 -20.10 -13.82
C GLY A 70 9.89 -20.70 -13.94
N TYR A 71 10.61 -20.95 -12.84
CA TYR A 71 11.92 -21.59 -12.89
C TYR A 71 11.79 -23.08 -13.22
N PRO A 72 12.63 -23.63 -14.11
CA PRO A 72 12.79 -25.08 -14.24
C PRO A 72 13.13 -25.72 -12.89
N VAL A 73 12.52 -26.88 -12.59
CA VAL A 73 12.71 -27.61 -11.31
C VAL A 73 14.19 -27.90 -11.02
N ASP A 74 14.98 -28.12 -12.07
CA ASP A 74 16.43 -28.37 -12.01
C ASP A 74 17.28 -27.15 -11.60
N LEU A 75 16.73 -25.94 -11.66
CA LEU A 75 17.40 -24.70 -11.20
C LEU A 75 17.00 -24.29 -9.78
N ILE A 76 16.05 -24.97 -9.14
CA ILE A 76 15.59 -24.68 -7.78
C ILE A 76 16.36 -25.56 -6.80
N GLU A 77 17.48 -25.07 -6.27
CA GLU A 77 18.22 -25.78 -5.22
C GLU A 77 17.49 -25.67 -3.87
N LEU A 78 17.65 -26.70 -3.02
CA LEU A 78 16.91 -26.81 -1.75
C LEU A 78 17.31 -25.73 -0.72
N ASP A 79 18.50 -25.16 -0.86
CA ASP A 79 19.08 -24.19 0.06
C ASP A 79 18.89 -22.74 -0.38
N LEU A 80 18.28 -22.48 -1.55
CA LEU A 80 17.98 -21.13 -2.01
C LEU A 80 17.02 -20.44 -1.04
N ASP A 81 17.28 -19.16 -0.75
CA ASP A 81 16.38 -18.34 0.03
C ASP A 81 15.19 -17.94 -0.86
N LEU A 82 13.98 -18.31 -0.43
CA LEU A 82 12.74 -18.08 -1.16
C LEU A 82 12.53 -16.58 -1.44
N GLU A 83 12.93 -15.70 -0.53
CA GLU A 83 12.78 -14.25 -0.63
C GLU A 83 13.91 -13.61 -1.44
N ALA A 84 15.16 -13.93 -1.11
CA ALA A 84 16.34 -13.29 -1.72
C ALA A 84 16.68 -13.82 -3.11
N ASP A 85 16.52 -15.13 -3.35
CA ASP A 85 16.97 -15.78 -4.58
C ASP A 85 15.83 -16.06 -5.56
N LEU A 86 14.62 -16.32 -5.05
CA LEU A 86 13.45 -16.71 -5.84
C LEU A 86 12.34 -15.64 -5.88
N SER A 87 12.52 -14.51 -5.17
CA SER A 87 11.59 -13.36 -5.14
C SER A 87 10.16 -13.71 -4.66
N ILE A 88 10.07 -14.67 -3.73
CA ILE A 88 8.86 -15.11 -3.03
C ILE A 88 8.83 -14.41 -1.67
N ASP A 89 8.07 -13.30 -1.59
CA ASP A 89 7.85 -12.55 -0.36
C ASP A 89 7.08 -13.36 0.70
N SER A 90 6.94 -12.80 1.91
CA SER A 90 6.26 -13.45 3.04
C SER A 90 4.79 -13.80 2.75
N ILE A 91 4.11 -13.05 1.87
CA ILE A 91 2.73 -13.34 1.45
C ILE A 91 2.73 -14.53 0.49
N LYS A 92 3.59 -14.53 -0.53
CA LYS A 92 3.74 -15.64 -1.48
C LYS A 92 4.24 -16.93 -0.80
N ARG A 93 5.03 -16.83 0.26
CA ARG A 93 5.45 -18.00 1.06
C ARG A 93 4.29 -18.65 1.79
N ALA A 94 3.38 -17.86 2.37
CA ALA A 94 2.13 -18.36 2.96
C ALA A 94 1.24 -19.05 1.92
N GLU A 95 1.23 -18.56 0.68
CA GLU A 95 0.50 -19.19 -0.41
C GLU A 95 1.12 -20.51 -0.85
N VAL A 96 2.44 -20.57 -1.06
CA VAL A 96 3.16 -21.82 -1.39
C VAL A 96 2.93 -22.85 -0.29
N ALA A 97 3.01 -22.44 0.97
CA ALA A 97 2.72 -23.28 2.13
C ALA A 97 1.28 -23.83 2.11
N GLY A 98 0.28 -22.98 1.85
CA GLY A 98 -1.13 -23.39 1.77
C GLY A 98 -1.45 -24.31 0.59
N GLU A 99 -0.86 -24.04 -0.59
CA GLU A 99 -1.05 -24.86 -1.79
C GLU A 99 -0.39 -26.23 -1.67
N VAL A 100 0.80 -26.29 -1.05
CA VAL A 100 1.47 -27.54 -0.68
C VAL A 100 0.60 -28.33 0.30
N ALA A 101 0.09 -27.70 1.37
CA ALA A 101 -0.80 -28.36 2.34
C ALA A 101 -2.08 -28.93 1.68
N GLN A 102 -2.67 -28.20 0.74
CA GLN A 102 -3.85 -28.62 -0.02
C GLN A 102 -3.55 -29.81 -0.95
N ARG A 103 -2.46 -29.76 -1.73
CA ARG A 103 -2.08 -30.84 -2.65
C ARG A 103 -1.76 -32.15 -1.94
N LEU A 104 -1.29 -32.05 -0.69
CA LEU A 104 -0.90 -33.20 0.13
C LEU A 104 -2.01 -33.70 1.06
N SER A 105 -3.22 -33.12 0.96
CA SER A 105 -4.39 -33.49 1.79
C SER A 105 -4.10 -33.46 3.30
N LEU A 106 -3.21 -32.56 3.74
CA LEU A 106 -2.94 -32.37 5.17
C LEU A 106 -4.17 -31.68 5.78
N SER A 107 -4.85 -32.36 6.71
CA SER A 107 -5.97 -31.79 7.44
C SER A 107 -5.43 -30.80 8.48
N VAL A 108 -5.29 -29.53 8.09
CA VAL A 108 -4.95 -28.45 9.02
C VAL A 108 -6.25 -28.02 9.72
N GLU A 109 -6.73 -28.82 10.66
CA GLU A 109 -7.76 -28.39 11.60
C GLU A 109 -7.10 -27.53 12.69
N GLY A 110 -6.94 -26.23 12.40
CA GLY A 110 -7.02 -25.17 13.41
C GLY A 110 -5.83 -24.94 14.34
N ASP A 111 -4.64 -24.63 13.80
CA ASP A 111 -3.65 -23.86 14.57
C ASP A 111 -2.96 -22.83 13.67
N GLU A 112 -3.32 -21.55 13.83
CA GLU A 112 -2.71 -20.42 13.08
C GLU A 112 -1.18 -20.38 13.29
N SER A 113 -0.70 -20.90 14.43
CA SER A 113 0.73 -21.00 14.77
C SER A 113 1.52 -21.94 13.84
N GLU A 114 0.90 -22.99 13.29
CA GLU A 114 1.61 -23.97 12.45
C GLU A 114 1.84 -23.47 11.03
N LEU A 115 0.86 -22.73 10.49
CA LEU A 115 1.01 -22.03 9.22
C LEU A 115 2.05 -20.91 9.33
N GLU A 116 2.07 -20.18 10.45
CA GLU A 116 3.08 -19.16 10.72
C GLU A 116 4.51 -19.73 10.75
N ASP A 117 4.73 -20.91 11.31
CA ASP A 117 6.06 -21.53 11.36
C ASP A 117 6.52 -22.03 9.98
N LEU A 118 5.60 -22.52 9.14
CA LEU A 118 5.90 -22.87 7.76
C LEU A 118 6.19 -21.62 6.91
N VAL A 119 5.52 -20.50 7.20
CA VAL A 119 5.79 -19.19 6.58
C VAL A 119 7.15 -18.63 7.00
N LYS A 120 7.59 -18.89 8.24
CA LYS A 120 8.93 -18.49 8.73
C LYS A 120 10.06 -19.25 8.03
N ALA A 121 9.81 -20.44 7.48
CA ALA A 121 10.81 -21.17 6.72
C ALA A 121 11.27 -20.35 5.50
N ARG A 122 12.59 -20.12 5.40
CA ARG A 122 13.19 -19.28 4.36
C ARG A 122 13.74 -20.06 3.17
N THR A 123 13.88 -21.38 3.29
CA THR A 123 14.40 -22.26 2.23
C THR A 123 13.51 -23.48 2.06
N VAL A 124 13.57 -24.13 0.89
CA VAL A 124 12.86 -25.40 0.64
C VAL A 124 13.30 -26.47 1.63
N ARG A 125 14.60 -26.52 1.97
CA ARG A 125 15.15 -27.42 2.99
C ARG A 125 14.53 -27.16 4.36
N ALA A 126 14.34 -25.90 4.76
CA ALA A 126 13.72 -25.57 6.04
C ALA A 126 12.24 -26.02 6.09
N MET A 127 11.49 -25.85 5.00
CA MET A 127 10.10 -26.32 4.89
C MET A 127 10.02 -27.85 4.97
N VAL A 128 10.89 -28.56 4.23
CA VAL A 128 10.98 -30.02 4.24
C VAL A 128 11.41 -30.54 5.62
N THR A 129 12.36 -29.88 6.28
CA THR A 129 12.85 -30.25 7.62
C THR A 129 11.77 -30.09 8.69
N TRP A 130 11.01 -29.00 8.65
CA TRP A 130 9.90 -28.76 9.58
C TRP A 130 8.80 -29.83 9.42
N LEU A 131 8.46 -30.18 8.17
CA LEU A 131 7.49 -31.23 7.87
C LEU A 131 7.97 -32.62 8.31
N ASP A 132 9.25 -32.96 8.10
CA ASP A 132 9.84 -34.23 8.53
C ASP A 132 9.80 -34.38 10.07
N GLN A 133 10.08 -33.28 10.80
CA GLN A 133 9.97 -33.26 12.26
C GLN A 133 8.53 -33.50 12.75
N LYS A 134 7.52 -32.97 12.06
CA LYS A 134 6.10 -33.17 12.40
C LYS A 134 5.59 -34.57 12.01
N MET A 135 5.97 -35.09 10.84
CA MET A 135 5.63 -36.45 10.43
C MET A 135 6.22 -37.50 11.38
N ASN A 136 7.45 -37.30 11.85
CA ASN A 136 8.10 -38.19 12.83
C ASN A 136 7.56 -38.01 14.27
N ALA A 137 7.09 -36.82 14.64
CA ALA A 137 6.42 -36.59 15.92
C ALA A 137 5.07 -37.35 16.01
N THR A 138 4.35 -37.47 14.89
CA THR A 138 3.04 -38.15 14.82
C THR A 138 3.14 -39.67 14.97
N VAL A 139 4.30 -40.28 14.65
CA VAL A 139 4.55 -41.73 14.80
C VAL A 139 4.90 -42.13 16.25
N THR A 140 5.28 -41.18 17.11
CA THR A 140 5.74 -41.48 18.48
C THR A 140 4.61 -41.45 19.53
N ALA A 141 3.42 -40.97 19.19
CA ALA A 141 2.33 -40.72 20.15
C ALA A 141 1.38 -41.91 20.42
N THR A 142 1.52 -43.06 19.77
CA THR A 142 0.60 -44.21 19.97
C THR A 142 1.18 -45.31 20.88
N VAL A 143 1.45 -45.03 22.16
CA VAL A 143 1.28 -46.02 23.24
C VAL A 143 1.04 -45.29 24.58
N THR A 144 -0.21 -44.99 24.92
CA THR A 144 -0.71 -45.20 26.30
C THR A 144 -2.24 -45.20 26.31
N VAL A 145 -2.82 -46.34 26.66
CA VAL A 145 -4.27 -46.49 26.91
C VAL A 145 -4.53 -46.24 28.39
N ALA A 146 -5.49 -45.37 28.73
CA ALA A 146 -6.11 -45.29 30.05
C ALA A 146 -7.63 -45.00 29.92
N PRO A 147 -8.50 -45.56 30.80
CA PRO A 147 -9.95 -45.71 30.56
C PRO A 147 -10.80 -44.52 31.06
N PRO A 148 -12.11 -44.42 30.70
CA PRO A 148 -12.87 -43.18 30.78
C PRO A 148 -13.54 -42.98 32.16
N ALA A 149 -13.61 -41.71 32.60
CA ALA A 149 -14.43 -41.28 33.72
C ALA A 149 -15.52 -40.30 33.26
N ALA A 150 -16.71 -40.48 33.83
CA ALA A 150 -17.98 -39.88 33.44
C ALA A 150 -18.13 -38.38 33.77
N VAL A 151 -18.88 -37.68 32.92
CA VAL A 151 -19.30 -36.29 33.08
C VAL A 151 -20.69 -36.24 33.74
N PRO A 152 -20.94 -35.37 34.75
CA PRO A 152 -22.29 -35.02 35.15
C PRO A 152 -22.77 -33.74 34.44
N ALA A 153 -24.03 -33.78 33.99
CA ALA A 153 -24.75 -32.70 33.35
C ALA A 153 -25.36 -31.70 34.35
N ALA A 154 -25.47 -30.43 33.95
CA ALA A 154 -26.37 -29.41 34.51
C ALA A 154 -26.57 -28.26 33.47
N PRO A 155 -27.54 -27.34 33.61
CA PRO A 155 -28.92 -27.41 33.09
C PRO A 155 -29.24 -26.29 32.05
N PRO A 156 -30.47 -26.21 31.50
CA PRO A 156 -30.73 -25.45 30.28
C PRO A 156 -31.07 -23.96 30.48
N ALA A 157 -31.01 -23.25 29.36
CA ALA A 157 -31.07 -21.82 29.12
C ALA A 157 -32.34 -21.08 29.63
N SER A 158 -32.16 -19.78 29.89
CA SER A 158 -33.24 -18.79 29.97
C SER A 158 -33.27 -17.91 28.72
N VAL A 159 -34.48 -17.70 28.20
CA VAL A 159 -34.80 -16.92 27.00
C VAL A 159 -35.12 -15.47 27.40
N ALA A 160 -34.58 -14.49 26.69
CA ALA A 160 -35.10 -13.12 26.65
C ALA A 160 -34.88 -12.50 25.25
N ALA A 161 -35.90 -11.83 24.73
CA ALA A 161 -36.06 -11.30 23.37
C ALA A 161 -35.69 -9.80 23.27
N PRO A 162 -35.99 -9.10 22.15
CA PRO A 162 -35.22 -9.03 20.91
C PRO A 162 -34.57 -7.63 20.73
N ALA A 163 -33.38 -7.56 20.15
CA ALA A 163 -32.75 -6.31 19.71
C ALA A 163 -32.52 -6.34 18.20
N ALA A 164 -32.61 -5.15 17.60
CA ALA A 164 -32.81 -4.84 16.19
C ALA A 164 -31.93 -5.61 15.18
N ALA A 165 -32.53 -5.91 14.03
CA ALA A 165 -31.88 -6.53 12.88
C ALA A 165 -30.66 -5.73 12.40
N PRO A 166 -29.49 -6.35 12.20
CA PRO A 166 -28.41 -5.74 11.45
C PRO A 166 -28.81 -5.65 9.97
N ALA A 167 -28.44 -4.54 9.33
CA ALA A 167 -28.60 -4.33 7.90
C ALA A 167 -27.94 -5.48 7.12
N ALA A 168 -28.59 -5.90 6.03
CA ALA A 168 -28.10 -6.95 5.16
C ALA A 168 -26.68 -6.61 4.65
N PRO A 169 -25.75 -7.59 4.59
CA PRO A 169 -24.44 -7.38 4.01
C PRO A 169 -24.59 -6.96 2.53
N PRO A 170 -23.72 -6.08 2.02
CA PRO A 170 -23.71 -5.76 0.60
C PRO A 170 -23.45 -7.02 -0.22
N ALA A 171 -24.09 -7.11 -1.39
CA ALA A 171 -23.85 -8.19 -2.35
C ALA A 171 -22.35 -8.29 -2.69
N PRO A 172 -21.84 -9.50 -2.99
CA PRO A 172 -20.43 -9.67 -3.33
C PRO A 172 -20.09 -8.80 -4.54
N THR A 173 -19.26 -7.78 -4.33
CA THR A 173 -18.61 -7.01 -5.39
C THR A 173 -17.82 -7.98 -6.27
N GLU A 174 -18.06 -7.95 -7.57
CA GLU A 174 -17.22 -8.66 -8.54
C GLU A 174 -15.75 -8.26 -8.33
N VAL A 175 -14.90 -9.26 -8.14
CA VAL A 175 -13.49 -9.07 -7.81
C VAL A 175 -12.79 -8.36 -8.97
N GLY A 176 -12.28 -7.16 -8.73
CA GLY A 176 -11.43 -6.44 -9.69
C GLY A 176 -12.10 -5.32 -10.49
N VAL A 177 -13.40 -5.04 -10.30
CA VAL A 177 -14.03 -3.88 -10.93
C VAL A 177 -13.63 -2.60 -10.19
N GLY A 178 -12.97 -1.68 -10.89
CA GLY A 178 -12.63 -0.36 -10.36
C GLY A 178 -13.87 0.50 -10.08
N ILE A 179 -13.80 1.36 -9.08
CA ILE A 179 -14.85 2.34 -8.75
C ILE A 179 -14.28 3.75 -8.67
N ALA A 180 -15.12 4.74 -8.99
CA ALA A 180 -14.74 6.15 -8.90
C ALA A 180 -14.29 6.49 -7.45
N PRO A 181 -13.14 7.18 -7.29
CA PRO A 181 -12.60 7.45 -5.97
C PRO A 181 -13.39 8.55 -5.27
N LYS A 182 -13.49 8.44 -3.94
CA LYS A 182 -13.97 9.51 -3.05
C LYS A 182 -12.81 10.41 -2.68
N ARG A 183 -13.10 11.71 -2.60
CA ARG A 183 -12.17 12.74 -2.18
C ARG A 183 -12.30 13.00 -0.68
N LEU A 184 -11.23 12.78 0.08
CA LEU A 184 -11.17 13.07 1.51
C LEU A 184 -10.12 14.15 1.78
N VAL A 185 -10.41 15.06 2.70
CA VAL A 185 -9.50 16.12 3.16
C VAL A 185 -9.40 16.07 4.68
N ALA A 186 -8.20 16.29 5.21
CA ALA A 186 -7.98 16.38 6.64
C ALA A 186 -8.70 17.61 7.23
N ARG A 187 -9.48 17.40 8.29
CA ARG A 187 -10.08 18.45 9.10
C ARG A 187 -9.68 18.23 10.55
N GLU A 188 -9.02 19.23 11.12
CA GLU A 188 -8.71 19.22 12.54
C GLU A 188 -9.96 19.51 13.37
N SER A 189 -10.13 18.75 14.45
CA SER A 189 -11.14 18.99 15.46
C SER A 189 -10.51 18.97 16.85
N VAL A 190 -11.06 19.77 17.77
CA VAL A 190 -10.64 19.74 19.17
C VAL A 190 -11.17 18.46 19.81
N GLN A 191 -10.26 17.59 20.23
CA GLN A 191 -10.58 16.31 20.86
C GLN A 191 -9.87 16.20 22.21
N PRO A 192 -10.55 16.60 23.31
CA PRO A 192 -9.99 16.46 24.64
C PRO A 192 -9.81 14.98 24.95
N GLY A 193 -8.59 14.59 25.29
CA GLY A 193 -8.28 13.22 25.69
C GLY A 193 -8.81 12.90 27.07
N GLN A 194 -9.32 11.67 27.28
CA GLN A 194 -9.62 11.20 28.62
C GLN A 194 -8.29 11.02 29.38
N ARG A 195 -8.17 11.69 30.54
CA ARG A 195 -6.98 11.57 31.39
C ARG A 195 -6.96 10.22 32.10
N VAL A 196 -5.79 9.60 32.11
CA VAL A 196 -5.43 8.42 32.90
C VAL A 196 -4.91 8.88 34.25
N ASP A 197 -5.06 8.03 35.27
CA ASP A 197 -4.49 8.28 36.60
C ASP A 197 -2.96 8.51 36.50
N PRO A 198 -2.44 9.67 36.95
CA PRO A 198 -1.01 9.94 36.98
C PRO A 198 -0.21 8.94 37.82
N GLY A 199 -0.84 8.25 38.78
CA GLY A 199 -0.23 7.17 39.55
C GLY A 199 0.30 6.02 38.68
N THR A 200 -0.15 5.90 37.44
CA THR A 200 0.36 4.90 36.47
C THR A 200 1.81 5.13 36.02
N LEU A 201 2.37 6.32 36.27
CA LEU A 201 3.76 6.65 35.99
C LEU A 201 4.71 6.25 37.13
N ALA A 202 4.21 6.06 38.35
CA ALA A 202 5.03 5.81 39.52
C ALA A 202 5.90 4.54 39.35
N GLY A 203 7.20 4.67 39.57
CA GLY A 203 8.19 3.59 39.43
C GLY A 203 8.59 3.27 37.98
N MET A 204 7.98 3.91 36.98
CA MET A 204 8.32 3.72 35.57
C MET A 204 9.61 4.48 35.21
N ARG A 205 10.37 3.96 34.24
CA ARG A 205 11.59 4.57 33.71
C ARG A 205 11.37 5.06 32.28
N PHE A 206 11.69 6.33 32.06
CA PHE A 206 11.60 6.98 30.76
C PHE A 206 12.97 7.38 30.25
N LEU A 207 13.25 7.07 28.98
CA LEU A 207 14.35 7.66 28.24
C LEU A 207 13.84 8.90 27.49
N ILE A 208 14.53 10.02 27.62
CA ILE A 208 14.19 11.29 26.97
C ILE A 208 15.36 11.72 26.10
N THR A 209 15.14 11.83 24.80
CA THR A 209 16.17 12.18 23.83
C THR A 209 15.90 13.54 23.20
N GLY A 210 16.95 14.32 22.95
CA GLY A 210 16.83 15.66 22.39
C GLY A 210 16.05 16.65 23.28
N GLY A 211 15.32 17.57 22.66
CA GLY A 211 14.42 18.53 23.32
C GLY A 211 15.06 19.64 24.15
N GLY A 212 16.37 19.57 24.45
CA GLY A 212 17.08 20.59 25.22
C GLY A 212 16.37 20.92 26.55
N PRO A 213 16.02 22.18 26.83
CA PRO A 213 15.27 22.56 28.04
C PRO A 213 13.92 21.83 28.19
N VAL A 214 13.24 21.48 27.10
CA VAL A 214 11.95 20.75 27.15
C VAL A 214 12.14 19.38 27.80
N GLY A 215 13.20 18.67 27.41
CA GLY A 215 13.51 17.35 27.97
C GLY A 215 13.82 17.44 29.46
N ALA A 216 14.59 18.45 29.88
CA ALA A 216 14.92 18.66 31.30
C ALA A 216 13.67 18.92 32.16
N TYR A 217 12.77 19.81 31.72
CA TYR A 217 11.52 20.06 32.43
C TYR A 217 10.60 18.84 32.45
N LEU A 218 10.55 18.07 31.36
CA LEU A 218 9.77 16.84 31.30
C LEU A 218 10.29 15.79 32.29
N ALA A 219 11.60 15.66 32.45
CA ALA A 219 12.20 14.79 33.46
C ALA A 219 11.81 15.19 34.88
N GLU A 220 11.80 16.49 35.20
CA GLU A 220 11.35 17.01 36.50
C GLU A 220 9.87 16.71 36.76
N LEU A 221 9.03 16.92 35.75
CA LEU A 221 7.60 16.63 35.82
C LEU A 221 7.31 15.14 36.03
N LEU A 222 8.03 14.26 35.32
CA LEU A 222 7.96 12.81 35.54
C LEU A 222 8.38 12.43 36.97
N GLY A 223 9.44 13.06 37.49
CA GLY A 223 9.90 12.90 38.87
C GLY A 223 8.84 13.29 39.91
N ALA A 224 8.07 14.35 39.65
CA ALA A 224 6.95 14.77 40.50
C ALA A 224 5.82 13.72 40.57
N HIS A 225 5.72 12.85 39.57
CA HIS A 225 4.80 11.70 39.53
C HIS A 225 5.44 10.38 39.97
N GLY A 226 6.65 10.40 40.52
CA GLY A 226 7.36 9.22 41.01
C GLY A 226 7.99 8.36 39.92
N ALA A 227 8.11 8.86 38.69
CA ALA A 227 8.80 8.20 37.58
C ALA A 227 10.27 8.67 37.48
N GLY A 228 11.14 7.85 36.89
CA GLY A 228 12.51 8.24 36.56
C GLY A 228 12.61 8.74 35.12
N GLY A 229 12.97 10.01 34.90
CA GLY A 229 13.28 10.57 33.58
C GLY A 229 14.78 10.67 33.35
N GLN A 230 15.32 9.80 32.49
CA GLN A 230 16.74 9.83 32.11
C GLN A 230 16.91 10.62 30.81
N LEU A 231 17.64 11.73 30.88
CA LEU A 231 18.09 12.44 29.68
C LEU A 231 19.20 11.63 29.00
N GLY A 232 19.10 11.46 27.70
CA GLY A 232 20.07 10.72 26.92
C GLY A 232 20.04 11.08 25.44
N VAL A 233 20.83 10.36 24.68
CA VAL A 233 20.72 10.30 23.23
C VAL A 233 20.26 8.88 22.93
N LEU A 234 19.36 8.72 21.96
CA LEU A 234 18.95 7.41 21.51
C LEU A 234 20.19 6.79 20.83
N ASP A 235 21.06 6.13 21.59
CA ASP A 235 22.19 5.35 21.09
C ASP A 235 21.85 3.85 21.13
N SER A 236 22.65 3.03 20.45
CA SER A 236 22.39 1.58 20.41
C SER A 236 22.49 0.89 21.76
N GLU A 237 23.29 1.41 22.71
CA GLU A 237 23.48 0.76 24.01
C GLU A 237 22.39 1.13 25.01
N GLN A 238 21.78 2.31 24.90
CA GLN A 238 20.67 2.76 25.75
C GLN A 238 19.33 2.20 25.31
N ALA A 239 19.12 2.02 24.00
CA ALA A 239 17.87 1.44 23.48
C ALA A 239 17.61 0.01 24.02
N ASP A 240 18.67 -0.72 24.36
CA ASP A 240 18.60 -2.09 24.87
C ASP A 240 18.35 -2.18 26.39
N GLN A 241 18.31 -1.05 27.11
CA GLN A 241 18.20 -1.01 28.59
C GLN A 241 16.77 -1.24 29.12
N GLY A 242 15.79 -1.44 28.22
CA GLY A 242 14.41 -1.80 28.57
C GLY A 242 13.68 -0.72 29.35
N PHE A 243 13.55 0.47 28.78
CA PHE A 243 12.75 1.55 29.37
C PHE A 243 11.25 1.29 29.22
N ASP A 244 10.47 1.68 30.23
CA ASP A 244 9.00 1.59 30.18
C ASP A 244 8.42 2.61 29.18
N GLY A 245 9.09 3.74 28.98
CA GLY A 245 8.73 4.73 27.97
C GLY A 245 9.94 5.36 27.27
N VAL A 246 9.77 5.68 25.98
CA VAL A 246 10.79 6.35 25.16
C VAL A 246 10.19 7.62 24.57
N LEU A 247 10.81 8.77 24.87
CA LEU A 247 10.36 10.11 24.48
C LEU A 247 11.40 10.74 23.55
N VAL A 248 11.08 10.80 22.25
CA VAL A 248 11.96 11.30 21.19
C VAL A 248 11.63 12.76 20.89
N LEU A 249 12.34 13.68 21.54
CA LEU A 249 12.13 15.13 21.44
C LEU A 249 13.15 15.81 20.54
N ASP A 250 13.98 15.05 19.83
CA ASP A 250 14.97 15.54 18.87
C ASP A 250 14.33 16.39 17.76
N GLY A 251 13.06 16.12 17.40
CA GLY A 251 12.29 16.92 16.43
C GLY A 251 11.93 18.33 16.91
N LEU A 252 12.17 18.65 18.18
CA LEU A 252 12.04 20.01 18.75
C LEU A 252 13.36 20.79 18.72
N THR A 253 14.47 20.13 18.41
CA THR A 253 15.77 20.79 18.32
C THR A 253 16.02 21.31 16.92
N ASN A 254 16.82 22.37 16.80
CA ASN A 254 17.25 22.87 15.50
C ASN A 254 18.35 21.93 14.97
N LEU A 255 17.93 20.92 14.21
CA LEU A 255 18.83 19.94 13.61
C LEU A 255 19.30 20.41 12.24
N ASP A 256 20.58 20.16 11.93
CA ASP A 256 21.13 20.37 10.59
C ASP A 256 20.57 19.34 9.58
N GLU A 257 20.17 18.17 10.07
CA GLU A 257 19.63 17.06 9.27
C GLU A 257 18.27 16.56 9.81
N PRO A 258 17.36 16.08 8.94
CA PRO A 258 16.12 15.45 9.37
C PRO A 258 16.34 14.17 10.20
N LEU A 259 15.39 13.85 11.09
CA LEU A 259 15.45 12.63 11.90
C LEU A 259 15.38 11.36 11.06
N LEU A 260 14.48 11.32 10.09
CA LEU A 260 14.34 10.18 9.19
C LEU A 260 15.22 10.35 7.95
N PRO A 261 15.85 9.26 7.49
CA PRO A 261 15.67 7.86 7.95
C PRO A 261 16.55 7.44 9.15
N ALA A 262 17.50 8.27 9.59
CA ALA A 262 18.56 7.90 10.54
C ALA A 262 18.07 7.42 11.93
N VAL A 263 16.93 7.93 12.41
CA VAL A 263 16.35 7.55 13.72
C VAL A 263 15.65 6.19 13.69
N PHE A 264 15.32 5.65 12.51
CA PHE A 264 14.52 4.42 12.42
C PHE A 264 15.15 3.19 13.11
N PRO A 265 16.45 2.86 12.94
CA PRO A 265 17.06 1.69 13.58
C PRO A 265 17.00 1.76 15.10
N LEU A 266 16.99 2.98 15.65
CA LEU A 266 16.89 3.23 17.07
C LEU A 266 15.46 3.00 17.57
N LEU A 267 14.47 3.51 16.85
CA LEU A 267 13.05 3.25 17.15
C LEU A 267 12.73 1.75 17.06
N GLN A 268 13.31 1.06 16.07
CA GLN A 268 13.16 -0.38 15.90
C GLN A 268 13.69 -1.16 17.12
N ARG A 269 14.88 -0.82 17.64
CA ARG A 269 15.41 -1.42 18.87
C ARG A 269 14.57 -1.09 20.10
N ALA A 270 14.16 0.17 20.24
CA ALA A 270 13.29 0.59 21.33
C ALA A 270 11.99 -0.23 21.34
N LEU A 271 11.34 -0.41 20.19
CA LEU A 271 10.14 -1.22 20.05
C LEU A 271 10.38 -2.70 20.38
N ALA A 272 11.54 -3.26 20.04
CA ALA A 272 11.92 -4.63 20.38
C ALA A 272 12.05 -4.86 21.91
N ALA A 273 12.39 -3.82 22.67
CA ALA A 273 12.45 -3.88 24.13
C ALA A 273 11.05 -3.85 24.81
N GLY A 274 9.98 -3.68 24.04
CA GLY A 274 8.59 -3.73 24.52
C GLY A 274 8.18 -2.60 25.47
N PRO A 275 8.43 -1.31 25.15
CA PRO A 275 8.00 -0.20 25.97
C PRO A 275 6.47 -0.13 26.02
N ARG A 276 5.94 0.49 27.07
CA ARG A 276 4.52 0.83 27.19
C ARG A 276 4.19 2.16 26.52
N TRP A 277 5.15 3.08 26.45
CA TRP A 277 5.00 4.37 25.79
C TRP A 277 6.11 4.63 24.77
N LEU A 278 5.72 5.08 23.59
CA LEU A 278 6.61 5.68 22.61
C LEU A 278 6.00 7.00 22.18
N LEU A 279 6.66 8.11 22.51
CA LEU A 279 6.19 9.43 22.15
C LEU A 279 7.29 10.16 21.39
N ALA A 280 6.94 10.80 20.27
CA ALA A 280 7.84 11.73 19.58
C ALA A 280 7.20 13.11 19.48
N ALA A 281 8.02 14.16 19.41
CA ALA A 281 7.54 15.52 19.25
C ALA A 281 8.27 16.25 18.12
N GLY A 282 7.55 17.10 17.42
CA GLY A 282 8.09 17.95 16.36
C GLY A 282 7.40 19.29 16.28
N ALA A 283 8.14 20.32 15.89
CA ALA A 283 7.57 21.64 15.63
C ALA A 283 6.69 21.61 14.37
N GLN A 284 5.49 22.20 14.45
CA GLN A 284 4.65 22.42 13.27
C GLN A 284 5.35 23.37 12.29
N ASP A 285 5.27 23.06 11.00
CA ASP A 285 5.66 23.93 9.88
C ASP A 285 7.11 24.46 9.85
N VAL A 286 8.02 23.93 10.69
CA VAL A 286 9.42 24.36 10.78
C VAL A 286 10.38 23.29 10.25
N ALA A 287 11.24 23.69 9.31
CA ALA A 287 12.52 23.09 8.86
C ALA A 287 12.60 21.58 8.53
N GLY A 288 11.50 20.83 8.57
CA GLY A 288 11.46 19.43 8.12
C GLY A 288 12.19 18.42 9.00
N ALA A 289 12.61 18.81 10.22
CA ALA A 289 13.35 17.95 11.14
C ALA A 289 12.57 16.66 11.49
N ALA A 290 11.26 16.75 11.63
CA ALA A 290 10.37 15.64 11.97
C ALA A 290 9.52 15.15 10.77
N ASP A 291 9.88 15.50 9.53
CA ASP A 291 9.17 15.04 8.34
C ASP A 291 9.07 13.50 8.30
N GLY A 292 7.87 12.98 8.08
CA GLY A 292 7.61 11.54 7.98
C GLY A 292 7.36 10.84 9.33
N MET A 293 7.66 11.48 10.45
CA MET A 293 7.39 10.92 11.77
C MET A 293 5.89 10.68 12.02
N PRO A 294 4.96 11.58 11.67
CA PRO A 294 3.52 11.29 11.75
C PRO A 294 3.12 10.01 10.99
N GLY A 295 3.57 9.84 9.75
CA GLY A 295 3.31 8.65 8.94
C GLY A 295 3.86 7.37 9.58
N LEU A 296 5.09 7.43 10.10
CA LEU A 296 5.71 6.33 10.84
C LEU A 296 4.89 5.94 12.07
N PHE A 297 4.45 6.92 12.88
CA PHE A 297 3.73 6.68 14.12
C PHE A 297 2.33 6.10 13.90
N ARG A 298 1.65 6.45 12.80
CA ARG A 298 0.39 5.79 12.40
C ARG A 298 0.60 4.30 12.11
N THR A 299 1.72 3.94 11.47
CA THR A 299 2.05 2.52 11.24
C THR A 299 2.49 1.81 12.52
N ILE A 300 3.31 2.44 13.37
CA ILE A 300 3.69 1.88 14.68
C ILE A 300 2.45 1.52 15.50
N ALA A 301 1.47 2.43 15.60
CA ALA A 301 0.24 2.18 16.36
C ALA A 301 -0.58 1.00 15.82
N ARG A 302 -0.50 0.71 14.51
CA ARG A 302 -1.15 -0.46 13.89
C ARG A 302 -0.38 -1.76 14.10
N GLU A 303 0.95 -1.71 14.18
CA GLU A 303 1.80 -2.89 14.39
C GLU A 303 1.92 -3.28 15.87
N TYR A 304 1.81 -2.31 16.77
CA TYR A 304 1.95 -2.46 18.22
C TYR A 304 0.71 -1.95 18.95
N PRO A 305 -0.46 -2.62 18.85
CA PRO A 305 -1.72 -2.12 19.41
C PRO A 305 -1.73 -2.03 20.96
N GLY A 306 -0.81 -2.71 21.64
CA GLY A 306 -0.64 -2.61 23.11
C GLY A 306 0.25 -1.44 23.56
N LEU A 307 0.90 -0.74 22.62
CA LEU A 307 1.80 0.38 22.87
C LEU A 307 1.03 1.71 22.75
N THR A 308 1.25 2.62 23.69
CA THR A 308 0.85 4.02 23.48
C THR A 308 1.88 4.70 22.57
N ALA A 309 1.65 4.66 21.26
CA ALA A 309 2.50 5.30 20.25
C ALA A 309 1.89 6.63 19.82
N ARG A 310 2.58 7.76 20.05
CA ARG A 310 2.07 9.09 19.66
C ARG A 310 3.13 10.05 19.14
N PHE A 311 2.86 10.66 17.99
CA PHE A 311 3.55 11.86 17.53
C PHE A 311 2.76 13.11 17.95
N VAL A 312 3.44 14.06 18.59
CA VAL A 312 2.88 15.31 19.09
C VAL A 312 3.47 16.48 18.31
N ALA A 313 2.68 17.05 17.41
CA ALA A 313 3.01 18.29 16.74
C ALA A 313 2.77 19.45 17.72
N VAL A 314 3.77 20.29 17.94
CA VAL A 314 3.70 21.40 18.90
C VAL A 314 3.95 22.75 18.24
N ASP A 315 3.45 23.81 18.86
CA ASP A 315 3.76 25.19 18.48
C ASP A 315 5.22 25.53 18.86
N PRO A 316 6.11 25.81 17.89
CA PRO A 316 7.50 26.17 18.18
C PRO A 316 7.65 27.47 18.98
N ALA A 317 6.62 28.33 19.04
CA ALA A 317 6.66 29.56 19.80
C ALA A 317 6.35 29.36 21.31
N ALA A 318 5.90 28.19 21.72
CA ALA A 318 5.60 27.90 23.12
C ALA A 318 6.88 27.76 23.97
N THR A 319 6.80 28.13 25.25
CA THR A 319 7.95 28.01 26.15
C THR A 319 8.24 26.55 26.48
N PRO A 320 9.49 26.19 26.81
CA PRO A 320 9.85 24.81 27.11
C PRO A 320 9.02 24.15 28.23
N GLU A 321 8.61 24.92 29.24
CA GLU A 321 7.76 24.47 30.34
C GLU A 321 6.35 24.12 29.88
N VAL A 322 5.79 24.89 28.94
CA VAL A 322 4.48 24.63 28.35
C VAL A 322 4.55 23.36 27.49
N LEU A 323 5.58 23.24 26.65
CA LEU A 323 5.81 22.05 25.83
C LEU A 323 5.97 20.79 26.68
N ALA A 324 6.80 20.84 27.73
CA ALA A 324 6.98 19.71 28.64
C ALA A 324 5.65 19.28 29.31
N ARG A 325 4.82 20.24 29.72
CA ARG A 325 3.49 19.94 30.30
C ARG A 325 2.54 19.31 29.28
N GLN A 326 2.52 19.80 28.04
CA GLN A 326 1.70 19.23 26.97
C GLN A 326 2.13 17.79 26.65
N LEU A 327 3.44 17.51 26.63
CA LEU A 327 3.96 16.16 26.39
C LEU A 327 3.62 15.19 27.54
N LEU A 328 3.73 15.65 28.80
CA LEU A 328 3.27 14.87 29.95
C LEU A 328 1.76 14.58 29.88
N ASP A 329 0.95 15.58 29.53
CA ASP A 329 -0.50 15.42 29.37
C ASP A 329 -0.84 14.37 28.30
N GLU A 330 -0.04 14.27 27.24
CA GLU A 330 -0.20 13.21 26.23
C GLU A 330 0.16 11.82 26.79
N LEU A 331 1.23 11.67 27.58
CA LEU A 331 1.52 10.39 28.24
C LEU A 331 0.37 9.90 29.13
N LEU A 332 -0.37 10.85 29.70
CA LEU A 332 -1.53 10.62 30.56
C LEU A 332 -2.86 10.65 29.80
N THR A 333 -2.86 10.60 28.48
CA THR A 333 -4.07 10.59 27.65
C THR A 333 -4.38 9.21 27.11
N ALA A 334 -5.55 8.68 27.44
CA ALA A 334 -6.04 7.35 27.03
C ALA A 334 -6.53 7.26 25.57
N ALA A 335 -6.48 8.35 24.80
CA ALA A 335 -7.02 8.38 23.44
C ALA A 335 -6.06 7.75 22.42
N ASP A 336 -6.60 6.93 21.52
CA ASP A 336 -5.82 6.12 20.57
C ASP A 336 -5.30 6.88 19.34
N ALA A 337 -5.40 8.22 19.31
CA ALA A 337 -4.91 8.99 18.16
C ALA A 337 -3.37 8.94 18.11
N PRO A 338 -2.76 8.38 17.05
CA PRO A 338 -1.31 8.23 16.93
C PRO A 338 -0.61 9.54 16.54
N VAL A 339 -1.36 10.52 16.04
CA VAL A 339 -0.85 11.84 15.65
C VAL A 339 -1.79 12.89 16.20
N VAL A 340 -1.24 13.85 16.92
CA VAL A 340 -1.99 14.95 17.54
C VAL A 340 -1.26 16.26 17.37
N ALA A 341 -1.98 17.37 17.40
CA ALA A 341 -1.40 18.70 17.50
C ALA A 341 -1.80 19.38 18.82
N ARG A 342 -0.85 20.08 19.44
CA ARG A 342 -1.05 20.88 20.66
C ARG A 342 -0.86 22.35 20.36
N ARG A 343 -1.92 23.14 20.54
CA ARG A 343 -1.91 24.60 20.39
C ARG A 343 -2.60 25.22 21.60
N GLY A 344 -1.87 26.02 22.37
CA GLY A 344 -2.34 26.46 23.69
C GLY A 344 -2.66 25.27 24.60
N ASP A 345 -3.82 25.27 25.24
CA ASP A 345 -4.28 24.16 26.10
C ASP A 345 -5.08 23.09 25.33
N GLU A 346 -5.31 23.30 24.03
CA GLU A 346 -6.17 22.45 23.22
C GLU A 346 -5.40 21.33 22.52
N ARG A 347 -6.10 20.20 22.36
CA ARG A 347 -5.62 19.00 21.66
C ARG A 347 -6.42 18.82 20.39
N TYR A 348 -5.72 18.80 19.26
CA TYR A 348 -6.31 18.68 17.93
C TYR A 348 -5.97 17.31 17.33
N VAL A 349 -6.95 16.72 16.66
CA VAL A 349 -6.79 15.50 15.85
C VAL A 349 -7.32 15.79 14.46
N ALA A 350 -6.57 15.36 13.44
CA ALA A 350 -6.97 15.49 12.05
C ALA A 350 -7.73 14.23 11.60
N ASP A 351 -9.00 14.40 11.27
CA ASP A 351 -9.85 13.36 10.69
C ASP A 351 -10.01 13.58 9.19
N LEU A 352 -9.96 12.51 8.40
CA LEU A 352 -10.24 12.57 6.97
C LEU A 352 -11.74 12.56 6.75
N VAL A 353 -12.26 13.64 6.17
CA VAL A 353 -13.69 13.77 5.89
C VAL A 353 -13.95 13.88 4.39
N PRO A 354 -15.05 13.30 3.87
CA PRO A 354 -15.44 13.47 2.48
C PRO A 354 -15.72 14.93 2.15
N VAL A 355 -15.08 15.45 1.11
CA VAL A 355 -15.30 16.83 0.62
C VAL A 355 -15.33 16.83 -0.91
N GLU A 356 -16.50 17.10 -1.47
CA GLU A 356 -16.70 17.27 -2.90
C GLU A 356 -16.04 18.56 -3.43
N LEU A 357 -15.62 18.56 -4.70
CA LEU A 357 -15.01 19.72 -5.39
C LEU A 357 -16.03 20.82 -5.77
N GLY A 358 -17.29 20.67 -5.37
CA GLY A 358 -18.35 21.64 -5.63
C GLY A 358 -18.99 21.51 -7.02
N ALA A 359 -19.95 22.41 -7.30
CA ALA A 359 -20.83 22.31 -8.47
C ALA A 359 -20.11 22.48 -9.81
N LEU A 360 -18.98 23.19 -9.87
CA LEU A 360 -18.20 23.35 -11.09
C LEU A 360 -17.54 22.03 -11.53
N ALA A 361 -16.98 21.28 -10.58
CA ALA A 361 -16.45 19.94 -10.86
C ALA A 361 -17.56 18.91 -11.15
N ALA A 362 -18.78 19.14 -10.64
CA ALA A 362 -19.94 18.28 -10.91
C ALA A 362 -20.66 18.62 -12.23
N GLY A 363 -20.64 19.89 -12.66
CA GLY A 363 -21.41 20.44 -13.80
C GLY A 363 -20.59 20.84 -15.02
N GLY A 364 -19.27 20.98 -14.90
CA GLY A 364 -18.32 21.08 -16.02
C GLY A 364 -17.74 19.70 -16.30
N ALA A 365 -17.95 19.20 -17.51
CA ALA A 365 -17.56 17.88 -18.04
C ALA A 365 -17.93 16.61 -17.22
N GLY A 366 -18.26 16.69 -15.93
CA GLY A 366 -18.69 15.58 -15.07
C GLY A 366 -17.67 14.42 -14.97
N PRO A 367 -18.02 13.35 -14.21
CA PRO A 367 -17.28 12.09 -14.17
C PRO A 367 -16.97 11.49 -15.56
N ALA A 368 -17.85 11.73 -16.55
CA ALA A 368 -17.77 11.21 -17.91
C ALA A 368 -17.07 12.14 -18.94
N GLY A 369 -16.38 13.18 -18.47
CA GLY A 369 -15.67 14.15 -19.32
C GLY A 369 -14.33 13.63 -19.83
N ASP A 370 -13.92 14.09 -21.01
CA ASP A 370 -12.63 13.77 -21.64
C ASP A 370 -11.43 14.55 -21.05
N GLY A 371 -11.64 15.33 -19.99
CA GLY A 371 -10.61 16.12 -19.30
C GLY A 371 -10.23 17.42 -20.00
N VAL A 372 -10.81 17.75 -21.16
CA VAL A 372 -10.42 18.93 -21.97
C VAL A 372 -10.72 20.23 -21.23
N SER A 373 -11.85 20.30 -20.51
CA SER A 373 -12.23 21.50 -19.74
C SER A 373 -11.30 21.73 -18.56
N GLU A 374 -10.92 20.67 -17.86
CA GLU A 374 -9.97 20.70 -16.76
C GLU A 374 -8.58 21.14 -17.25
N ALA A 375 -8.09 20.55 -18.35
CA ALA A 375 -6.81 20.94 -18.94
C ALA A 375 -6.79 22.42 -19.33
N ALA A 376 -7.87 22.92 -19.95
CA ALA A 376 -8.00 24.33 -20.29
C ALA A 376 -8.04 25.23 -19.04
N ALA A 377 -8.71 24.81 -17.97
CA ALA A 377 -8.77 25.56 -16.71
C ALA A 377 -7.42 25.62 -15.99
N ILE A 378 -6.62 24.56 -16.07
CA ILE A 378 -5.22 24.54 -15.60
C ILE A 378 -4.33 25.45 -16.48
N GLY A 379 -4.77 25.75 -17.71
CA GLY A 379 -4.02 26.51 -18.71
C GLY A 379 -3.02 25.66 -19.46
N LEU A 380 -3.33 24.39 -19.68
CA LEU A 380 -2.55 23.48 -20.53
C LEU A 380 -2.96 23.61 -21.98
N GLU A 381 -1.95 23.77 -22.82
CA GLU A 381 -2.05 23.88 -24.27
C GLU A 381 -1.10 22.87 -24.93
N ARG A 382 -1.20 22.72 -26.25
CA ARG A 382 -0.38 21.78 -27.01
C ARG A 382 1.14 22.02 -26.86
N ASP A 383 1.55 23.27 -26.62
CA ASP A 383 2.95 23.64 -26.44
C ASP A 383 3.42 23.56 -24.97
N SER A 384 2.51 23.25 -24.04
CA SER A 384 2.84 23.10 -22.62
C SER A 384 3.74 21.90 -22.40
N VAL A 385 4.62 21.99 -21.41
CA VAL A 385 5.60 20.93 -21.09
C VAL A 385 5.31 20.38 -19.70
N VAL A 386 4.97 19.08 -19.64
CA VAL A 386 4.72 18.38 -18.37
C VAL A 386 5.76 17.30 -18.15
N VAL A 387 6.44 17.34 -17.01
CA VAL A 387 7.44 16.33 -16.61
C VAL A 387 6.80 15.35 -15.63
N LEU A 388 6.85 14.05 -15.94
CA LEU A 388 6.34 13.00 -15.05
C LEU A 388 7.48 12.08 -14.59
N ILE A 389 7.90 12.26 -13.35
CA ILE A 389 8.94 11.49 -12.69
C ILE A 389 8.34 10.24 -12.03
N GLY A 390 8.90 9.06 -12.32
CA GLY A 390 8.18 7.80 -12.08
C GLY A 390 7.00 7.64 -13.03
N GLY A 391 7.09 8.22 -14.23
CA GLY A 391 5.95 8.48 -15.12
C GLY A 391 5.56 7.35 -16.08
N ALA A 392 6.48 6.44 -16.39
CA ALA A 392 6.34 5.55 -17.54
C ALA A 392 5.80 4.14 -17.22
N ARG A 393 5.47 3.85 -15.96
CA ARG A 393 4.99 2.54 -15.49
C ARG A 393 4.03 2.73 -14.32
N GLY A 394 3.17 1.76 -14.04
CA GLY A 394 2.28 1.81 -12.88
C GLY A 394 1.04 2.70 -13.07
N ILE A 395 0.70 3.50 -12.06
CA ILE A 395 -0.50 4.36 -12.08
C ILE A 395 -0.28 5.70 -12.80
N THR A 396 0.95 6.20 -12.86
CA THR A 396 1.29 7.50 -13.45
C THR A 396 0.95 7.61 -14.96
N PRO A 397 1.14 6.55 -15.78
CA PRO A 397 0.72 6.55 -17.18
C PRO A 397 -0.76 6.88 -17.39
N TRP A 398 -1.66 6.50 -16.49
CA TRP A 398 -3.09 6.84 -16.62
C TRP A 398 -3.31 8.36 -16.59
N PHE A 399 -2.56 9.08 -15.76
CA PHE A 399 -2.58 10.53 -15.74
C PHE A 399 -1.90 11.14 -16.97
N ALA A 400 -0.78 10.59 -17.41
CA ALA A 400 -0.14 11.01 -18.66
C ALA A 400 -1.10 10.85 -19.86
N ARG A 401 -1.89 9.78 -19.87
CA ARG A 401 -2.91 9.51 -20.89
C ARG A 401 -4.01 10.55 -20.89
N ALA A 402 -4.52 10.89 -19.70
CA ALA A 402 -5.52 11.94 -19.56
C ALA A 402 -4.98 13.31 -20.04
N LEU A 403 -3.73 13.65 -19.71
CA LEU A 403 -3.08 14.88 -20.21
C LEU A 403 -2.92 14.90 -21.74
N ALA A 404 -2.41 13.80 -22.31
CA ALA A 404 -2.21 13.66 -23.75
C ALA A 404 -3.54 13.79 -24.51
N SER A 405 -4.57 13.08 -24.06
CA SER A 405 -5.90 13.12 -24.67
C SER A 405 -6.57 14.49 -24.53
N ALA A 406 -6.45 15.14 -23.36
CA ALA A 406 -7.15 16.38 -23.08
C ALA A 406 -6.50 17.63 -23.70
N SER A 407 -5.17 17.64 -23.86
CA SER A 407 -4.42 18.85 -24.26
C SER A 407 -3.45 18.66 -25.43
N GLY A 408 -3.03 17.41 -25.70
CA GLY A 408 -1.95 17.12 -26.64
C GLY A 408 -0.61 17.75 -26.26
N CYS A 409 -0.40 18.05 -24.97
CA CYS A 409 0.82 18.69 -24.49
C CYS A 409 2.07 17.81 -24.67
N ARG A 410 3.24 18.41 -24.51
CA ARG A 410 4.51 17.68 -24.47
C ARG A 410 4.67 16.98 -23.13
N ILE A 411 5.07 15.72 -23.16
CA ILE A 411 5.22 14.86 -22.00
C ILE A 411 6.66 14.34 -21.92
N GLU A 412 7.36 14.73 -20.87
CA GLU A 412 8.70 14.27 -20.54
C GLU A 412 8.60 13.22 -19.43
N LEU A 413 8.64 11.94 -19.82
CA LEU A 413 8.62 10.81 -18.88
C LEU A 413 10.01 10.56 -18.32
N VAL A 414 10.11 10.38 -17.01
CA VAL A 414 11.38 10.06 -16.33
C VAL A 414 11.22 8.79 -15.50
N GLY A 415 12.14 7.85 -15.66
CA GLY A 415 12.14 6.57 -14.92
C GLY A 415 13.50 5.91 -14.94
N ARG A 416 13.70 4.83 -14.17
CA ARG A 416 15.00 4.16 -14.07
C ARG A 416 15.24 3.08 -15.14
N THR A 417 14.19 2.67 -15.84
CA THR A 417 14.27 1.56 -16.79
C THR A 417 15.08 2.00 -18.01
N PRO A 418 16.22 1.36 -18.31
CA PRO A 418 16.93 1.63 -19.56
C PRO A 418 16.13 1.07 -20.75
N LEU A 419 16.05 1.83 -21.84
CA LEU A 419 15.49 1.33 -23.10
C LEU A 419 16.58 0.66 -23.94
N PRO A 420 16.26 -0.43 -24.65
CA PRO A 420 17.22 -1.10 -25.52
C PRO A 420 17.63 -0.19 -26.69
N SER A 421 18.89 -0.27 -27.11
CA SER A 421 19.46 0.52 -28.22
C SER A 421 19.16 -0.04 -29.62
N GLY A 422 18.45 -1.17 -29.70
CA GLY A 422 18.17 -1.88 -30.95
C GLY A 422 16.98 -2.83 -30.82
N PRO A 423 16.60 -3.52 -31.91
CA PRO A 423 15.47 -4.43 -31.91
C PRO A 423 15.69 -5.57 -30.92
N GLU A 424 14.60 -5.99 -30.27
CA GLU A 424 14.63 -7.13 -29.37
C GLU A 424 14.86 -8.43 -30.15
N ASP A 425 15.58 -9.36 -29.52
CA ASP A 425 15.79 -10.69 -30.07
C ASP A 425 14.45 -11.42 -30.31
N PRO A 426 14.25 -12.09 -31.47
CA PRO A 426 12.98 -12.74 -31.79
C PRO A 426 12.48 -13.77 -30.76
N GLU A 427 13.37 -14.54 -30.12
CA GLU A 427 12.93 -15.52 -29.11
C GLU A 427 12.52 -14.85 -27.80
N LEU A 428 13.19 -13.76 -27.42
CA LEU A 428 12.76 -12.95 -26.28
C LEU A 428 11.42 -12.28 -26.61
N ALA A 429 11.29 -11.66 -27.79
CA ALA A 429 10.08 -11.01 -28.25
C ALA A 429 8.86 -11.95 -28.26
N ALA A 430 9.06 -13.23 -28.58
CA ALA A 430 8.00 -14.25 -28.55
C ALA A 430 7.56 -14.63 -27.12
N ALA A 431 8.40 -14.41 -26.10
CA ALA A 431 8.08 -14.65 -24.70
C ALA A 431 7.37 -13.43 -24.10
N THR A 432 6.04 -13.43 -24.08
CA THR A 432 5.21 -12.27 -23.71
C THR A 432 5.03 -12.09 -22.20
N ASP A 433 5.26 -13.13 -21.41
CA ASP A 433 5.12 -13.10 -19.95
C ASP A 433 6.41 -13.48 -19.22
N ARG A 434 6.41 -13.30 -17.89
CA ARG A 434 7.57 -13.57 -17.05
C ARG A 434 8.00 -15.03 -17.08
N ALA A 435 7.07 -15.98 -17.07
CA ALA A 435 7.39 -17.40 -17.04
C ALA A 435 8.07 -17.84 -18.35
N ALA A 436 7.54 -17.39 -19.49
CA ALA A 436 8.14 -17.62 -20.79
C ALA A 436 9.55 -16.99 -20.88
N LEU A 437 9.72 -15.76 -20.38
CA LEU A 437 11.02 -15.08 -20.36
C LEU A 437 12.05 -15.82 -19.50
N VAL A 438 11.67 -16.24 -18.29
CA VAL A 438 12.52 -17.06 -17.41
C VAL A 438 12.99 -18.31 -18.13
N GLY A 439 12.09 -19.01 -18.83
CA GLY A 439 12.42 -20.20 -19.62
C GLY A 439 13.39 -19.91 -20.78
N VAL A 440 13.19 -18.82 -21.54
CA VAL A 440 14.11 -18.44 -22.63
C VAL A 440 15.49 -18.08 -22.07
N LEU A 441 15.54 -17.26 -21.01
CA LEU A 441 16.78 -16.80 -20.40
C LEU A 441 17.59 -17.96 -19.80
N ALA A 442 16.93 -18.90 -19.12
CA ALA A 442 17.57 -20.13 -18.63
C ALA A 442 18.19 -20.95 -19.77
N ARG A 443 17.46 -21.15 -20.88
CA ARG A 443 17.99 -21.86 -22.07
C ARG A 443 19.16 -21.15 -22.74
N ARG A 444 19.25 -19.82 -22.59
CA ARG A 444 20.36 -19.00 -23.10
C ARG A 444 21.61 -19.02 -22.22
N GLY A 445 21.62 -19.81 -21.15
CA GLY A 445 22.80 -20.06 -20.34
C GLY A 445 22.96 -19.15 -19.12
N LEU A 446 21.93 -18.36 -18.78
CA LEU A 446 21.86 -17.73 -17.46
C LEU A 446 21.56 -18.82 -16.43
N SER A 447 22.45 -18.96 -15.44
CA SER A 447 22.36 -20.04 -14.44
C SER A 447 21.86 -19.57 -13.06
N SER A 448 21.93 -18.26 -12.77
CA SER A 448 21.48 -17.71 -11.49
C SER A 448 19.98 -17.37 -11.55
N PRO A 449 19.12 -17.95 -10.68
CA PRO A 449 17.71 -17.59 -10.59
C PRO A 449 17.49 -16.08 -10.39
N ALA A 450 18.26 -15.46 -9.49
CA ALA A 450 18.18 -14.03 -9.23
C ALA A 450 18.53 -13.18 -10.47
N GLU A 451 19.54 -13.58 -11.24
CA GLU A 451 19.93 -12.89 -12.47
C GLU A 451 18.88 -13.06 -13.59
N ILE A 452 18.34 -14.26 -13.74
CA ILE A 452 17.24 -14.54 -14.69
C ILE A 452 16.02 -13.68 -14.35
N SER A 453 15.60 -13.65 -13.08
CA SER A 453 14.48 -12.83 -12.63
C SER A 453 14.69 -11.36 -12.90
N ARG A 454 15.87 -10.84 -12.54
CA ARG A 454 16.22 -9.43 -12.75
C ARG A 454 16.19 -9.07 -14.24
N THR A 455 16.70 -9.95 -15.09
CA THR A 455 16.74 -9.75 -16.55
C THR A 455 15.34 -9.82 -17.15
N ALA A 456 14.52 -10.81 -16.77
CA ALA A 456 13.13 -10.91 -17.22
C ALA A 456 12.32 -9.67 -16.80
N GLN A 457 12.48 -9.21 -15.56
CA GLN A 457 11.82 -8.00 -15.06
C GLN A 457 12.26 -6.75 -15.82
N ALA A 458 13.55 -6.64 -16.14
CA ALA A 458 14.08 -5.51 -16.92
C ALA A 458 13.50 -5.47 -18.34
N VAL A 459 13.39 -6.63 -19.00
CA VAL A 459 12.76 -6.75 -20.34
C VAL A 459 11.29 -6.33 -20.29
N LEU A 460 10.51 -6.88 -19.35
CA LEU A 460 9.09 -6.52 -19.20
C LEU A 460 8.91 -5.03 -18.88
N ALA A 461 9.74 -4.47 -18.00
CA ALA A 461 9.71 -3.06 -17.69
C ALA A 461 10.02 -2.18 -18.91
N ALA A 462 11.00 -2.55 -19.74
CA ALA A 462 11.33 -1.80 -20.95
C ALA A 462 10.20 -1.86 -21.99
N ARG A 463 9.53 -3.00 -22.12
CA ARG A 463 8.35 -3.17 -22.97
C ARG A 463 7.17 -2.32 -22.49
N GLU A 464 6.91 -2.30 -21.19
CA GLU A 464 5.86 -1.45 -20.58
C GLU A 464 6.11 0.04 -20.86
N VAL A 465 7.35 0.51 -20.69
CA VAL A 465 7.73 1.89 -21.03
C VAL A 465 7.53 2.18 -22.52
N THR A 466 7.97 1.26 -23.39
CA THR A 466 7.82 1.43 -24.85
C THR A 466 6.35 1.48 -25.26
N ALA A 467 5.51 0.63 -24.68
CA ALA A 467 4.07 0.63 -24.90
C ALA A 467 3.41 1.93 -24.43
N THR A 468 3.81 2.43 -23.25
CA THR A 468 3.34 3.73 -22.72
C THR A 468 3.69 4.87 -23.68
N ILE A 469 4.93 4.93 -24.19
CA ILE A 469 5.35 5.97 -25.14
C ILE A 469 4.51 5.90 -26.42
N ALA A 470 4.28 4.70 -26.96
CA ALA A 470 3.49 4.49 -28.16
C ALA A 470 2.04 4.94 -27.97
N GLU A 471 1.38 4.51 -26.89
CA GLU A 471 0.00 4.88 -26.57
C GLU A 471 -0.16 6.41 -26.44
N LEU A 472 0.71 7.06 -25.66
CA LEU A 472 0.64 8.51 -25.46
C LEU A 472 0.90 9.28 -26.77
N THR A 473 1.74 8.75 -27.66
CA THR A 473 1.98 9.34 -28.98
C THR A 473 0.76 9.17 -29.90
N GLU A 474 0.10 8.01 -29.87
CA GLU A 474 -1.13 7.75 -30.63
C GLU A 474 -2.29 8.67 -30.20
N LEU A 475 -2.34 9.02 -28.91
CA LEU A 475 -3.29 10.00 -28.36
C LEU A 475 -2.94 11.46 -28.70
N GLY A 476 -1.84 11.70 -29.40
CA GLY A 476 -1.44 13.01 -29.92
C GLY A 476 -0.45 13.79 -29.08
N GLY A 477 0.09 13.20 -28.00
CA GLY A 477 1.15 13.81 -27.20
C GLY A 477 2.52 13.74 -27.89
N GLU A 478 3.36 14.76 -27.68
CA GLU A 478 4.79 14.68 -28.02
C GLU A 478 5.53 14.12 -26.80
N VAL A 479 6.00 12.87 -26.89
CA VAL A 479 6.49 12.12 -25.72
C VAL A 479 7.96 11.80 -25.85
N ARG A 480 8.72 12.07 -24.78
CA ARG A 480 10.13 11.65 -24.66
C ARG A 480 10.35 10.96 -23.32
N TYR A 481 11.27 9.99 -23.30
CA TYR A 481 11.60 9.24 -22.10
C TYR A 481 13.07 9.42 -21.71
N HIS A 482 13.30 9.65 -20.43
CA HIS A 482 14.63 9.83 -19.83
C HIS A 482 14.88 8.74 -18.79
N ALA A 483 15.91 7.92 -19.03
CA ALA A 483 16.39 6.94 -18.07
C ALA A 483 17.26 7.63 -17.00
N LEU A 484 16.73 7.82 -15.80
CA LEU A 484 17.38 8.53 -14.70
C LEU A 484 16.92 8.00 -13.32
N ASP A 485 17.87 7.84 -12.41
CA ASP A 485 17.58 7.63 -10.98
C ASP A 485 17.43 8.98 -10.29
N VAL A 486 16.25 9.24 -9.74
CA VAL A 486 15.90 10.52 -9.10
C VAL A 486 16.70 10.80 -7.82
N ARG A 487 17.35 9.77 -7.27
CA ARG A 487 18.29 9.92 -6.15
C ARG A 487 19.58 10.60 -6.59
N ASP A 488 19.89 10.60 -7.88
CA ASP A 488 20.93 11.47 -8.45
C ASP A 488 20.37 12.89 -8.62
N VAL A 489 20.50 13.66 -7.55
CA VAL A 489 20.04 15.06 -7.50
C VAL A 489 20.71 15.92 -8.56
N ALA A 490 21.99 15.69 -8.84
CA ALA A 490 22.73 16.47 -9.83
C ALA A 490 22.21 16.17 -11.24
N ALA A 491 22.03 14.88 -11.58
CA ALA A 491 21.46 14.49 -12.87
C ALA A 491 20.02 15.00 -13.03
N THR A 492 19.21 14.95 -11.97
CA THR A 492 17.84 15.49 -12.00
C THR A 492 17.83 16.98 -12.32
N ARG A 493 18.71 17.76 -11.69
CA ARG A 493 18.86 19.20 -11.98
C ARG A 493 19.29 19.47 -13.42
N VAL A 494 20.27 18.69 -13.92
CA VAL A 494 20.74 18.80 -15.31
C VAL A 494 19.62 18.49 -16.30
N LEU A 495 18.82 17.45 -16.05
CA LEU A 495 17.68 17.09 -16.89
C LEU A 495 16.64 18.21 -16.95
N LEU A 496 16.21 18.75 -15.80
CA LEU A 496 15.24 19.83 -15.75
C LEU A 496 15.75 21.09 -16.47
N ALA A 497 17.03 21.43 -16.29
CA ALA A 497 17.66 22.54 -16.99
C ALA A 497 17.73 22.32 -18.50
N ALA A 498 18.00 21.09 -18.96
CA ALA A 498 18.03 20.76 -20.38
C ALA A 498 16.64 20.87 -21.02
N ILE A 499 15.60 20.31 -20.38
CA ILE A 499 14.21 20.42 -20.84
C ILE A 499 13.79 21.89 -20.90
N HIS A 500 14.07 22.66 -19.84
CA HIS A 500 13.75 24.08 -19.81
C HIS A 500 14.55 24.86 -20.87
N ALA A 501 15.84 24.55 -21.10
CA ALA A 501 16.63 25.22 -22.12
C ALA A 501 16.12 24.95 -23.54
N GLU A 502 15.57 23.77 -23.79
CA GLU A 502 15.00 23.40 -25.09
C GLU A 502 13.66 24.11 -25.35
N TYR A 503 12.72 24.05 -24.40
CA TYR A 503 11.36 24.55 -24.61
C TYR A 503 11.10 25.95 -24.06
N GLY A 504 11.99 26.48 -23.21
CA GLY A 504 11.85 27.77 -22.54
C GLY A 504 10.79 27.80 -21.42
N ARG A 505 10.21 26.65 -21.06
CA ARG A 505 9.11 26.53 -20.08
C ARG A 505 9.03 25.13 -19.47
N LEU A 506 8.46 25.06 -18.26
CA LEU A 506 7.96 23.86 -17.59
C LEU A 506 6.61 24.22 -16.98
N ASP A 507 5.51 23.66 -17.48
CA ASP A 507 4.15 24.03 -17.06
C ASP A 507 3.61 23.15 -15.95
N GLY A 508 4.03 21.89 -15.89
CA GLY A 508 3.55 20.94 -14.90
C GLY A 508 4.63 19.95 -14.52
N VAL A 509 4.65 19.56 -13.24
CA VAL A 509 5.55 18.52 -12.75
C VAL A 509 4.75 17.54 -11.90
N VAL A 510 4.91 16.25 -12.18
CA VAL A 510 4.36 15.16 -11.39
C VAL A 510 5.50 14.32 -10.86
N TYR A 511 5.56 14.16 -9.55
CA TYR A 511 6.55 13.34 -8.88
C TYR A 511 5.86 12.11 -8.27
N ALA A 512 6.01 11.00 -8.97
CA ALA A 512 5.45 9.69 -8.63
C ALA A 512 6.53 8.61 -8.45
N ALA A 513 7.80 9.00 -8.35
CA ALA A 513 8.86 8.07 -8.01
C ALA A 513 8.62 7.45 -6.63
N GLY A 514 8.81 6.14 -6.56
CA GLY A 514 8.61 5.37 -5.34
C GLY A 514 8.96 3.91 -5.57
N ILE A 515 9.34 3.25 -4.47
CA ILE A 515 9.52 1.81 -4.38
C ILE A 515 8.78 1.31 -3.14
N ILE A 516 8.50 0.01 -3.11
CA ILE A 516 7.88 -0.68 -1.99
C ILE A 516 8.82 -1.83 -1.60
N GLU A 517 9.15 -1.92 -0.32
CA GLU A 517 9.93 -3.02 0.27
C GLU A 517 9.26 -3.44 1.60
N ASP A 518 7.98 -3.81 1.54
CA ASP A 518 7.14 -4.05 2.72
C ASP A 518 7.72 -5.09 3.68
N LYS A 519 7.77 -4.73 4.97
CA LYS A 519 8.23 -5.59 6.06
C LYS A 519 7.71 -5.04 7.39
N LEU A 520 7.41 -5.92 8.35
CA LEU A 520 7.12 -5.50 9.72
C LEU A 520 8.30 -4.73 10.30
N ILE A 521 8.02 -3.77 11.19
CA ILE A 521 9.05 -2.94 11.81
C ILE A 521 10.12 -3.81 12.47
N ALA A 522 9.74 -4.89 13.15
CA ALA A 522 10.68 -5.81 13.80
C ALA A 522 11.65 -6.51 12.83
N GLU A 523 11.28 -6.66 11.55
CA GLU A 523 12.06 -7.40 10.55
C GLU A 523 12.63 -6.48 9.46
N LYS A 524 12.33 -5.19 9.51
CA LYS A 524 12.68 -4.21 8.48
C LYS A 524 14.17 -3.90 8.51
N ASP A 525 14.87 -4.18 7.42
CA ASP A 525 16.26 -3.74 7.27
C ASP A 525 16.35 -2.20 7.24
N PRO A 526 17.19 -1.56 8.09
CA PRO A 526 17.46 -0.13 8.03
C PRO A 526 17.82 0.39 6.63
N ALA A 527 18.67 -0.32 5.88
CA ALA A 527 19.07 0.13 4.56
C ALA A 527 17.89 0.07 3.58
N SER A 528 16.98 -0.90 3.73
CA SER A 528 15.70 -0.98 3.04
C SER A 528 14.80 0.22 3.35
N PHE A 529 14.68 0.60 4.63
CA PHE A 529 13.95 1.79 5.04
C PHE A 529 14.50 3.04 4.34
N THR A 530 15.81 3.27 4.42
CA THR A 530 16.49 4.40 3.79
C THR A 530 16.24 4.44 2.27
N ARG A 531 16.36 3.31 1.57
CA ARG A 531 16.09 3.28 0.11
C ARG A 531 14.68 3.72 -0.23
N VAL A 532 13.66 3.24 0.50
CA VAL A 532 12.26 3.62 0.26
C VAL A 532 12.03 5.09 0.57
N PHE A 533 12.57 5.58 1.69
CA PHE A 533 12.46 6.96 2.12
C PHE A 533 13.14 7.93 1.14
N ASP A 534 14.43 7.75 0.85
CA ASP A 534 15.22 8.66 0.01
C ASP A 534 14.69 8.72 -1.44
N THR A 535 14.15 7.60 -1.94
CA THR A 535 13.55 7.55 -3.29
C THR A 535 12.39 8.54 -3.42
N LYS A 536 11.65 8.83 -2.34
CA LYS A 536 10.56 9.81 -2.35
C LYS A 536 11.01 11.18 -1.84
N VAL A 537 11.69 11.21 -0.71
CA VAL A 537 11.92 12.43 0.05
C VAL A 537 13.10 13.21 -0.52
N ASP A 538 14.28 12.59 -0.60
CA ASP A 538 15.46 13.26 -1.12
C ASP A 538 15.39 13.50 -2.63
N GLY A 539 14.79 12.56 -3.37
CA GLY A 539 14.49 12.79 -4.78
C GLY A 539 13.54 13.98 -5.00
N ALA A 540 12.52 14.17 -4.15
CA ALA A 540 11.65 15.34 -4.21
C ALA A 540 12.38 16.63 -3.82
N ARG A 541 13.22 16.61 -2.77
CA ARG A 541 14.07 17.76 -2.40
C ARG A 541 14.98 18.16 -3.55
N GLY A 542 15.59 17.18 -4.23
CA GLY A 542 16.42 17.38 -5.41
C GLY A 542 15.67 17.98 -6.59
N LEU A 543 14.47 17.47 -6.88
CA LEU A 543 13.55 18.04 -7.87
C LEU A 543 13.25 19.51 -7.55
N LEU A 544 12.81 19.81 -6.33
CA LEU A 544 12.42 21.16 -5.93
C LEU A 544 13.60 22.15 -6.00
N ALA A 545 14.79 21.72 -5.58
CA ALA A 545 16.01 22.52 -5.72
C ALA A 545 16.38 22.76 -7.20
N GLY A 546 16.05 21.82 -8.08
CA GLY A 546 16.18 21.99 -9.53
C GLY A 546 15.20 23.02 -10.08
N LEU A 547 13.92 22.95 -9.68
CA LEU A 547 12.90 23.90 -10.10
C LEU A 547 13.20 25.32 -9.61
N ASP A 548 13.64 25.48 -8.37
CA ASP A 548 14.01 26.78 -7.78
C ASP A 548 15.20 27.45 -8.51
N ALA A 549 16.00 26.68 -9.24
CA ALA A 549 17.13 27.19 -10.02
C ALA A 549 16.75 27.63 -11.44
N LEU A 550 15.52 27.33 -11.90
CA LEU A 550 15.04 27.67 -13.24
C LEU A 550 14.30 29.02 -13.22
N PRO A 551 14.29 29.75 -14.36
CA PRO A 551 13.47 30.93 -14.48
C PRO A 551 12.00 30.54 -14.66
N GLY A 552 11.11 31.24 -13.95
CA GLY A 552 9.68 30.91 -13.95
C GLY A 552 9.36 29.74 -13.03
N ALA A 553 8.06 29.52 -12.81
CA ALA A 553 7.57 28.44 -11.97
C ALA A 553 6.52 27.64 -12.75
N PRO A 554 6.41 26.32 -12.50
CA PRO A 554 5.34 25.54 -13.10
C PRO A 554 3.98 26.03 -12.61
N ARG A 555 2.96 25.80 -13.42
CA ARG A 555 1.56 26.08 -13.07
C ARG A 555 1.10 25.17 -11.94
N PHE A 556 1.56 23.92 -11.96
CA PHE A 556 1.29 22.97 -10.90
C PHE A 556 2.47 22.04 -10.60
N LEU A 557 2.49 21.53 -9.37
CA LEU A 557 3.32 20.44 -8.90
C LEU A 557 2.44 19.41 -8.20
N VAL A 558 2.57 18.14 -8.57
CA VAL A 558 1.85 17.04 -7.93
C VAL A 558 2.83 16.05 -7.33
N PHE A 559 2.59 15.65 -6.09
CA PHE A 559 3.26 14.53 -5.45
C PHE A 559 2.31 13.35 -5.33
N PHE A 560 2.71 12.16 -5.78
CA PHE A 560 1.93 10.95 -5.52
C PHE A 560 2.32 10.40 -4.16
N GLY A 561 1.47 10.72 -3.19
CA GLY A 561 1.45 10.14 -1.87
C GLY A 561 0.79 8.76 -1.85
N SER A 562 0.53 8.26 -0.65
CA SER A 562 -0.27 7.05 -0.42
C SER A 562 -1.16 7.21 0.80
N ILE A 563 -2.31 6.53 0.77
CA ILE A 563 -3.20 6.38 1.92
C ILE A 563 -2.50 5.80 3.16
N ALA A 564 -1.40 5.05 2.97
CA ALA A 564 -0.56 4.54 4.06
C ALA A 564 0.03 5.67 4.93
N ALA A 565 0.35 6.85 4.37
CA ALA A 565 0.77 8.00 5.16
C ALA A 565 -0.38 8.58 6.00
N ALA A 566 -1.60 8.57 5.46
CA ALA A 566 -2.73 9.23 6.10
C ALA A 566 -3.37 8.39 7.22
N TYR A 567 -3.34 7.06 7.10
CA TYR A 567 -3.92 6.15 8.09
C TYR A 567 -2.93 5.18 8.75
N GLY A 568 -1.70 5.08 8.26
CA GLY A 568 -0.79 3.98 8.58
C GLY A 568 -1.16 2.70 7.83
N ASN A 569 -0.20 1.80 7.66
CA ASN A 569 -0.46 0.44 7.21
C ASN A 569 0.59 -0.54 7.75
N ARG A 570 0.13 -1.68 8.27
CA ARG A 570 1.01 -2.72 8.81
C ARG A 570 1.95 -3.23 7.72
N GLY A 571 3.24 -3.28 8.02
CA GLY A 571 4.31 -3.67 7.10
C GLY A 571 4.85 -2.54 6.23
N GLN A 572 4.34 -1.30 6.38
CA GLN A 572 4.66 -0.17 5.49
C GLN A 572 5.17 1.06 6.27
N ALA A 573 5.99 0.85 7.30
CA ALA A 573 6.45 1.91 8.18
C ALA A 573 7.28 2.98 7.46
N ASP A 574 8.20 2.55 6.60
CA ASP A 574 9.04 3.38 5.73
C ASP A 574 8.22 4.09 4.65
N TYR A 575 7.31 3.36 4.00
CA TYR A 575 6.49 3.90 2.92
C TYR A 575 5.49 4.94 3.45
N ALA A 576 4.86 4.69 4.60
CA ALA A 576 4.02 5.67 5.28
C ALA A 576 4.83 6.92 5.67
N ALA A 577 6.02 6.74 6.25
CA ALA A 577 6.89 7.85 6.62
C ALA A 577 7.34 8.68 5.40
N ALA A 578 7.74 8.02 4.31
CA ALA A 578 8.22 8.67 3.11
C ALA A 578 7.13 9.50 2.42
N ASN A 579 5.91 8.97 2.33
CA ASN A 579 4.78 9.70 1.73
C ASN A 579 4.25 10.83 2.64
N ASP A 580 4.35 10.70 3.96
CA ASP A 580 4.01 11.77 4.92
C ASP A 580 5.04 12.90 4.88
N ALA A 581 6.34 12.57 4.81
CA ALA A 581 7.41 13.55 4.59
C ALA A 581 7.22 14.30 3.25
N LEU A 582 6.85 13.57 2.20
CA LEU A 582 6.56 14.15 0.88
C LEU A 582 5.42 15.17 0.95
N ASP A 583 4.39 14.89 1.74
CA ASP A 583 3.26 15.81 1.93
C ASP A 583 3.68 17.12 2.62
N ALA A 584 4.45 17.00 3.70
CA ALA A 584 4.98 18.15 4.42
C ALA A 584 5.90 19.02 3.53
N ILE A 585 6.75 18.37 2.71
CA ILE A 585 7.60 19.05 1.72
C ILE A 585 6.77 19.81 0.69
N GLY A 586 5.75 19.18 0.11
CA GLY A 586 4.86 19.79 -0.88
C GLY A 586 4.08 20.97 -0.33
N THR A 587 3.52 20.83 0.89
CA THR A 587 2.79 21.89 1.58
C THR A 587 3.67 23.12 1.83
N ARG A 588 4.92 22.92 2.30
CA ARG A 588 5.86 24.04 2.48
C ARG A 588 6.30 24.66 1.15
N TYR A 589 6.43 23.87 0.09
CA TYR A 589 6.75 24.39 -1.23
C TYR A 589 5.64 25.32 -1.76
N ALA A 590 4.37 24.90 -1.66
CA ALA A 590 3.22 25.74 -1.98
C ALA A 590 3.23 27.05 -1.17
N ALA A 591 3.38 26.96 0.15
CA ALA A 591 3.37 28.14 1.02
C ALA A 591 4.50 29.15 0.68
N ARG A 592 5.69 28.65 0.32
CA ARG A 592 6.86 29.48 -0.01
C ARG A 592 6.77 30.12 -1.39
N THR A 593 6.23 29.41 -2.39
CA THR A 593 6.33 29.79 -3.80
C THR A 593 5.01 30.31 -4.39
N GLY A 594 3.88 29.98 -3.77
CA GLY A 594 2.55 30.22 -4.34
C GLY A 594 2.19 29.29 -5.50
N VAL A 595 3.06 28.35 -5.88
CA VAL A 595 2.78 27.35 -6.92
C VAL A 595 1.68 26.42 -6.43
N ARG A 596 0.69 26.12 -7.30
CA ARG A 596 -0.34 25.11 -7.02
C ARG A 596 0.34 23.76 -6.80
N THR A 597 0.50 23.38 -5.55
CA THR A 597 1.13 22.11 -5.16
C THR A 597 0.11 21.25 -4.44
N VAL A 598 -0.03 20.00 -4.85
CA VAL A 598 -0.90 19.03 -4.17
C VAL A 598 -0.22 17.69 -4.02
N THR A 599 -0.25 17.15 -2.81
CA THR A 599 0.06 15.75 -2.54
C THR A 599 -1.22 14.95 -2.58
N VAL A 600 -1.24 13.93 -3.43
CA VAL A 600 -2.39 13.06 -3.58
C VAL A 600 -2.09 11.70 -2.98
N HIS A 601 -2.70 11.42 -1.85
CA HIS A 601 -2.62 10.15 -1.15
C HIS A 601 -3.57 9.14 -1.79
N TRP A 602 -3.03 8.32 -2.68
CA TRP A 602 -3.82 7.31 -3.39
C TRP A 602 -4.13 6.10 -2.51
N GLY A 603 -5.40 5.68 -2.54
CA GLY A 603 -5.82 4.32 -2.21
C GLY A 603 -5.39 3.31 -3.29
N PRO A 604 -5.72 2.02 -3.13
CA PRO A 604 -5.32 1.00 -4.09
C PRO A 604 -6.07 1.14 -5.42
N TRP A 605 -5.36 0.95 -6.54
CA TRP A 605 -5.92 1.07 -7.89
C TRP A 605 -6.26 -0.31 -8.45
N ALA A 606 -7.34 -0.40 -9.22
CA ALA A 606 -7.68 -1.62 -9.94
C ALA A 606 -6.63 -1.88 -11.04
N PRO A 607 -6.31 -3.16 -11.32
CA PRO A 607 -5.43 -3.48 -12.44
C PRO A 607 -6.12 -3.08 -13.75
N GLY A 608 -5.46 -2.23 -14.55
CA GLY A 608 -5.91 -1.86 -15.88
C GLY A 608 -5.10 -2.55 -16.98
N VAL A 609 -5.65 -2.59 -18.19
CA VAL A 609 -4.94 -3.14 -19.36
C VAL A 609 -3.72 -2.27 -19.68
N GLY A 610 -2.55 -2.88 -19.88
CA GLY A 610 -1.31 -2.22 -20.29
C GLY A 610 -0.52 -1.53 -19.16
N HIS A 611 -1.19 -1.08 -18.10
CA HIS A 611 -0.59 -0.29 -17.01
C HIS A 611 -0.96 -0.90 -15.66
N GLY A 612 -0.22 -1.94 -15.28
CA GLY A 612 -0.40 -2.61 -14.00
C GLY A 612 0.11 -1.73 -12.86
N GLY A 613 -0.77 -1.34 -11.93
CA GLY A 613 -0.38 -0.69 -10.69
C GLY A 613 0.40 -1.62 -9.74
N MET A 614 0.55 -1.19 -8.49
CA MET A 614 1.22 -1.99 -7.45
C MET A 614 0.34 -3.12 -6.88
N VAL A 615 -0.91 -3.25 -7.35
CA VAL A 615 -1.88 -4.24 -6.87
C VAL A 615 -1.90 -5.45 -7.80
N THR A 616 -1.53 -6.62 -7.26
CA THR A 616 -1.62 -7.90 -7.96
C THR A 616 -3.05 -8.46 -7.92
N ALA A 617 -3.34 -9.50 -8.72
CA ALA A 617 -4.63 -10.17 -8.68
C ALA A 617 -4.91 -10.79 -7.29
N GLU A 618 -3.87 -11.27 -6.61
CA GLU A 618 -3.90 -11.81 -5.26
C GLU A 618 -4.22 -10.71 -4.23
N LEU A 619 -3.50 -9.59 -4.29
CA LEU A 619 -3.72 -8.46 -3.39
C LEU A 619 -5.12 -7.85 -3.60
N SER A 620 -5.63 -7.86 -4.84
CA SER A 620 -7.00 -7.48 -5.16
C SER A 620 -8.04 -8.35 -4.42
N ARG A 621 -7.80 -9.67 -4.34
CA ARG A 621 -8.67 -10.59 -3.58
C ARG A 621 -8.61 -10.30 -2.08
N GLU A 622 -7.42 -10.01 -1.56
CA GLU A 622 -7.26 -9.68 -0.14
C GLU A 622 -7.97 -8.37 0.23
N TYR A 623 -7.82 -7.33 -0.60
CA TYR A 623 -8.55 -6.09 -0.42
C TYR A 623 -10.06 -6.31 -0.46
N ALA A 624 -10.57 -7.11 -1.41
CA ALA A 624 -11.98 -7.47 -1.46
C ALA A 624 -12.45 -8.18 -0.18
N ARG A 625 -11.65 -9.10 0.40
CA ARG A 625 -11.98 -9.76 1.69
C ARG A 625 -12.10 -8.77 2.84
N ARG A 626 -11.28 -7.72 2.83
CA ARG A 626 -11.28 -6.65 3.84
C ARG A 626 -12.31 -5.55 3.58
N GLY A 627 -13.08 -5.64 2.50
CA GLY A 627 -14.03 -4.60 2.09
C GLY A 627 -13.36 -3.33 1.55
N ILE A 628 -12.09 -3.45 1.11
CA ILE A 628 -11.34 -2.36 0.50
C ILE A 628 -11.60 -2.38 -1.02
N GLY A 629 -12.20 -1.32 -1.52
CA GLY A 629 -12.46 -1.11 -2.94
C GLY A 629 -11.20 -0.65 -3.68
N LEU A 630 -11.21 -0.82 -5.01
CA LEU A 630 -10.11 -0.43 -5.88
C LEU A 630 -10.53 0.77 -6.74
N ILE A 631 -9.65 1.74 -6.89
CA ILE A 631 -9.87 2.93 -7.71
C ILE A 631 -9.88 2.53 -9.19
N ASP A 632 -10.93 2.92 -9.91
CA ASP A 632 -10.93 2.81 -11.36
C ASP A 632 -9.82 3.70 -11.96
N PRO A 633 -8.93 3.16 -12.81
CA PRO A 633 -7.78 3.93 -13.27
C PRO A 633 -8.12 5.17 -14.11
N GLU A 634 -9.21 5.15 -14.87
CA GLU A 634 -9.62 6.31 -15.67
C GLU A 634 -10.21 7.39 -14.78
N GLU A 635 -11.11 7.00 -13.87
CA GLU A 635 -11.70 7.92 -12.90
C GLU A 635 -10.65 8.49 -11.94
N GLY A 636 -9.64 7.70 -11.56
CA GLY A 636 -8.50 8.17 -10.77
C GLY A 636 -7.70 9.26 -11.47
N ALA A 637 -7.39 9.06 -12.77
CA ALA A 637 -6.68 10.05 -13.57
C ALA A 637 -7.49 11.34 -13.77
N LEU A 638 -8.79 11.22 -14.06
CA LEU A 638 -9.69 12.36 -14.22
C LEU A 638 -9.92 13.10 -12.89
N ALA A 639 -9.98 12.38 -11.77
CA ALA A 639 -10.08 12.99 -10.45
C ALA A 639 -8.89 13.91 -10.15
N LEU A 640 -7.67 13.54 -10.57
CA LEU A 640 -6.50 14.41 -10.45
C LEU A 640 -6.60 15.67 -11.33
N LEU A 641 -7.07 15.55 -12.57
CA LEU A 641 -7.31 16.73 -13.43
C LEU A 641 -8.31 17.69 -12.77
N ARG A 642 -9.40 17.16 -12.21
CA ARG A 642 -10.41 17.95 -11.49
C ARG A 642 -9.83 18.60 -10.22
N GLU A 643 -8.98 17.90 -9.48
CA GLU A 643 -8.30 18.45 -8.29
C GLU A 643 -7.40 19.64 -8.65
N LEU A 644 -6.71 19.57 -9.78
CA LEU A 644 -5.85 20.65 -10.26
C LEU A 644 -6.65 21.84 -10.78
N ALA A 645 -7.74 21.58 -11.50
CA ALA A 645 -8.56 22.62 -12.13
C ALA A 645 -9.47 23.36 -11.15
N TRP A 646 -10.10 22.64 -10.21
CA TRP A 646 -11.29 23.13 -9.52
C TRP A 646 -11.16 23.17 -7.99
N ALA A 647 -10.17 22.52 -7.40
CA ALA A 647 -9.99 22.56 -5.95
C ALA A 647 -9.52 23.94 -5.47
N ASP A 648 -9.86 24.27 -4.23
CA ASP A 648 -9.26 25.43 -3.56
C ASP A 648 -7.74 25.28 -3.52
N ALA A 649 -7.01 26.28 -3.99
CA ALA A 649 -5.55 26.28 -4.05
C ALA A 649 -4.91 26.15 -2.66
N SER A 650 -5.63 26.46 -1.57
CA SER A 650 -5.17 26.27 -0.20
C SER A 650 -5.11 24.78 0.21
N VAL A 651 -5.74 23.88 -0.54
CA VAL A 651 -5.70 22.44 -0.25
C VAL A 651 -4.45 21.83 -0.86
N THR A 652 -3.45 21.58 -0.04
CA THR A 652 -2.15 21.02 -0.46
C THR A 652 -2.05 19.51 -0.28
N SER A 653 -3.01 18.88 0.41
CA SER A 653 -3.03 17.45 0.71
C SER A 653 -4.45 16.89 0.59
N VAL A 654 -4.60 15.80 -0.15
CA VAL A 654 -5.90 15.15 -0.41
C VAL A 654 -5.72 13.64 -0.49
N VAL A 655 -6.72 12.89 -0.03
CA VAL A 655 -6.78 11.44 -0.17
C VAL A 655 -7.85 11.08 -1.19
N TYR A 656 -7.49 10.27 -2.17
CA TYR A 656 -8.44 9.67 -3.11
C TYR A 656 -8.49 8.17 -2.88
N THR A 657 -9.65 7.65 -2.53
CA THR A 657 -9.84 6.23 -2.21
C THR A 657 -11.21 5.74 -2.64
N ALA A 658 -11.29 4.50 -3.11
CA ALA A 658 -12.54 3.84 -3.48
C ALA A 658 -13.44 3.53 -2.27
N SER A 659 -12.84 3.29 -1.09
CA SER A 659 -13.54 2.88 0.14
C SER A 659 -12.87 3.42 1.41
N GLY A 660 -13.36 3.02 2.59
CA GLY A 660 -12.61 3.15 3.85
C GLY A 660 -11.33 2.30 3.86
N TRP A 661 -10.46 2.51 4.86
CA TRP A 661 -9.09 1.97 4.95
C TRP A 661 -8.79 1.19 6.24
#